data_AF-A0A5J4WF50-F1
#
_entry.id   AF-A0A5J4WF50-F1
#
_cell.length_a   1.000
_cell.length_b   1.000
_cell.length_c   1.000
_cell.angle_alpha   90.00
_cell.angle_beta   90.00
_cell.angle_gamma   90.00
#
_symmetry.space_group_name_H-M   'P 1'
#
loop_
_entity.id
_entity.type
_entity.pdbx_description
1 polymer ?
#
loop_
_entity_poly.entity_id
_entity_poly.type
_entity_poly.pdbx_seq_one_letter_code
_entity_poly.pdbx_strand_id
1 'polypeptide(L)'
;MQNLVLWSQCQSNGDGGAVFANLRTGGKLTITGSCSFTDCKALSNTGFGGNIYAYFESENCSLTFEDSITFENCSAQYGGGMYMNILNNGLFTMTGSCLLKNCNCTQYGGGCYIYGQSSALITIKDMRFANCNSTNSGGGLYISGNTSALITIKDISFSNCNATDFGGGFYSSLSSEAQLTITDQVVFTNCRASSGGGSFLYISSSDTNINITGELEYKECASIFGGGLCITVEDRSTVEINKASFIDCLSGYAGGGLYIQTRTGGQFAITGTALFLDCNSSNKGGGLYLETNNGTVNFNPTEQILIENCNGQDQGGGIYCLISSNGLNQVNNMKLSNCISQGNGGGIYAIIESGGQLILDKSSEFYQLESRGNGGGIYVDIDSTTQCSFIIKDAYIHECKSLINTSLSYPESGFGGGLFLGGSGDYNPISKLIDLHGMKIYNNSADKYGQSLYVIIPQGAELCKYGILGEYVKGNYSDTYSDESDLEGIPMNLTTFNTSNQTQIKTQVKPLELYWRVLGILKSASVIVNVSNPNGKLMFHIEGQRMFQGYLNVKIFELRNKTKEEIDQEQKEIKYKHNKNNFISLKRNSLQSQIPPKHKNNNHQQISIYTNHKIGKKTQNQANEIIYPPEDGSSAPIQIDGEIYQDQNATFRMNEYKWLNYKQKEYGVLISNDRNIFTGIEGNDYEEDENAAVQLEVIIQDDVEKEDEQEKDEEGKGFPIGVIVGIAVGALAIVAVIIIIIIVAVFISKKTAHNGLAQLQTVT
;
A
#
# COMPACT_ATOMS: atom_id res chain seq x y z
N MET A 1 38.83 0.17 -46.90
CA MET A 1 40.04 0.40 -46.10
C MET A 1 40.08 1.88 -45.71
N GLN A 2 39.39 2.27 -44.64
CA GLN A 2 39.57 3.59 -44.03
C GLN A 2 40.66 3.42 -42.96
N ASN A 3 41.67 4.28 -42.99
CA ASN A 3 42.87 4.15 -42.16
C ASN A 3 42.50 4.32 -40.68
N LEU A 4 42.74 3.29 -39.86
CA LEU A 4 42.78 3.41 -38.41
C LEU A 4 43.90 4.39 -38.04
N VAL A 5 43.57 5.48 -37.36
CA VAL A 5 44.56 6.43 -36.86
C VAL A 5 44.98 6.00 -35.45
N LEU A 6 46.25 5.62 -35.29
CA LEU A 6 46.81 5.17 -34.03
C LEU A 6 47.65 6.27 -33.38
N TRP A 7 47.33 6.59 -32.13
CA TRP A 7 48.08 7.49 -31.27
C TRP A 7 48.53 6.70 -30.04
N SER A 8 49.83 6.51 -29.86
CA SER A 8 50.38 5.71 -28.77
C SER A 8 51.35 6.52 -27.92
N GLN A 9 51.26 6.37 -26.59
CA GLN A 9 52.21 6.94 -25.63
C GLN A 9 52.30 8.49 -25.68
N CYS A 10 51.23 9.16 -26.09
CA CYS A 10 51.17 10.62 -26.07
C CYS A 10 51.10 11.10 -24.62
N GLN A 11 52.01 12.00 -24.22
CA GLN A 11 52.14 12.45 -22.84
C GLN A 11 52.22 13.98 -22.78
N SER A 12 51.52 14.56 -21.81
CA SER A 12 51.56 15.98 -21.49
C SER A 12 51.89 16.17 -20.01
N ASN A 13 52.69 17.20 -19.68
CA ASN A 13 52.86 17.64 -18.29
C ASN A 13 51.65 18.47 -17.80
N GLY A 14 50.77 18.91 -18.69
CA GLY A 14 49.52 19.60 -18.35
C GLY A 14 48.32 18.73 -18.71
N ASP A 15 47.35 19.33 -19.37
CA ASP A 15 46.13 18.66 -19.81
C ASP A 15 46.29 18.04 -21.20
N GLY A 16 45.47 17.02 -21.49
CA GLY A 16 45.35 16.42 -22.83
C GLY A 16 46.64 15.75 -23.29
N GLY A 17 46.82 14.46 -23.01
CA GLY A 17 48.03 13.73 -23.44
C GLY A 17 48.25 13.76 -24.95
N ALA A 18 47.18 13.68 -25.75
CA ALA A 18 47.24 13.78 -27.21
C ALA A 18 46.53 15.01 -27.77
N VAL A 19 45.38 15.38 -27.19
CA VAL A 19 44.54 16.47 -27.70
C VAL A 19 44.22 17.45 -26.58
N PHE A 20 44.62 18.71 -26.77
CA PHE A 20 44.16 19.84 -26.00
C PHE A 20 43.29 20.72 -26.90
N ALA A 21 42.01 20.85 -26.57
CA ALA A 21 41.05 21.64 -27.32
C ALA A 21 40.45 22.74 -26.44
N ASN A 22 40.76 24.00 -26.74
CA ASN A 22 40.04 25.14 -26.20
C ASN A 22 39.16 25.74 -27.32
N LEU A 23 37.84 25.54 -27.21
CA LEU A 23 36.85 26.03 -28.18
C LEU A 23 36.31 27.38 -27.72
N ARG A 24 36.39 28.37 -28.62
CA ARG A 24 35.85 29.73 -28.45
C ARG A 24 34.65 29.94 -29.36
N THR A 25 34.01 31.11 -29.29
CA THR A 25 32.70 31.39 -29.88
C THR A 25 32.50 30.80 -31.27
N GLY A 26 31.53 29.89 -31.41
CA GLY A 26 31.20 29.20 -32.67
C GLY A 26 32.23 28.16 -33.13
N GLY A 27 33.25 27.88 -32.35
CA GLY A 27 34.32 26.92 -32.62
C GLY A 27 33.80 25.50 -32.66
N LYS A 28 34.25 24.73 -33.64
CA LYS A 28 33.81 23.36 -33.88
C LYS A 28 35.00 22.44 -34.03
N LEU A 29 34.97 21.31 -33.32
CA LEU A 29 35.93 20.23 -33.47
C LEU A 29 35.15 18.94 -33.76
N THR A 30 35.52 18.26 -34.84
CA THR A 30 34.99 16.95 -35.18
C THR A 30 36.13 15.94 -35.17
N ILE A 31 35.98 14.85 -34.41
CA ILE A 31 36.87 13.70 -34.47
C ILE A 31 36.17 12.62 -35.31
N THR A 32 36.76 12.33 -36.46
CA THR A 32 36.24 11.43 -37.48
C THR A 32 37.37 10.53 -37.98
N GLY A 33 37.03 9.43 -38.64
CA GLY A 33 37.90 8.28 -38.86
C GLY A 33 38.03 7.43 -37.60
N SER A 34 38.13 6.10 -37.77
CA SER A 34 38.36 5.22 -36.63
C SER A 34 39.69 5.54 -35.97
N CYS A 35 39.68 5.84 -34.67
CA CYS A 35 40.86 6.27 -33.92
C CYS A 35 41.12 5.34 -32.72
N SER A 36 42.39 5.06 -32.45
CA SER A 36 42.83 4.32 -31.26
C SER A 36 43.89 5.12 -30.52
N PHE A 37 43.66 5.37 -29.24
CA PHE A 37 44.53 6.09 -28.33
C PHE A 37 45.00 5.14 -27.23
N THR A 38 46.28 4.79 -27.24
CA THR A 38 46.84 3.77 -26.34
C THR A 38 47.94 4.37 -25.47
N ASP A 39 47.94 4.07 -24.18
CA ASP A 39 48.95 4.51 -23.20
C ASP A 39 49.15 6.04 -23.11
N CYS A 40 48.11 6.82 -23.42
CA CYS A 40 48.16 8.29 -23.38
C CYS A 40 47.98 8.83 -21.95
N LYS A 41 48.76 9.84 -21.55
CA LYS A 41 48.77 10.31 -20.15
C LYS A 41 48.86 11.83 -19.99
N ALA A 42 48.15 12.35 -19.00
CA ALA A 42 48.42 13.64 -18.38
C ALA A 42 49.23 13.38 -17.10
N LEU A 43 50.50 13.78 -17.07
CA LEU A 43 51.48 13.37 -16.05
C LEU A 43 51.43 14.23 -14.78
N SER A 44 50.93 15.46 -14.84
CA SER A 44 50.84 16.29 -13.64
C SER A 44 49.76 15.79 -12.70
N ASN A 45 50.00 15.99 -11.40
CA ASN A 45 48.99 15.81 -10.37
C ASN A 45 47.81 16.79 -10.48
N THR A 46 47.82 17.65 -11.51
CA THR A 46 46.76 18.61 -11.87
C THR A 46 46.25 18.40 -13.30
N GLY A 47 46.74 17.38 -14.01
CA GLY A 47 46.50 17.21 -15.44
C GLY A 47 45.17 16.52 -15.71
N PHE A 48 44.36 17.11 -16.58
CA PHE A 48 43.05 16.63 -16.96
C PHE A 48 43.06 15.96 -18.32
N GLY A 49 42.24 14.91 -18.49
CA GLY A 49 42.05 14.26 -19.78
C GLY A 49 43.30 13.51 -20.24
N GLY A 50 43.45 12.25 -19.84
CA GLY A 50 44.70 11.51 -20.12
C GLY A 50 45.02 11.42 -21.60
N ASN A 51 43.99 11.44 -22.45
CA ASN A 51 44.12 11.64 -23.87
C ASN A 51 43.57 13.00 -24.34
N ILE A 52 42.28 13.25 -24.11
CA ILE A 52 41.58 14.45 -24.60
C ILE A 52 41.21 15.35 -23.44
N TYR A 53 41.62 16.60 -23.53
CA TYR A 53 41.08 17.70 -22.77
C TYR A 53 40.29 18.64 -23.70
N ALA A 54 39.03 18.90 -23.39
CA ALA A 54 38.20 19.86 -24.11
C ALA A 54 37.56 20.89 -23.16
N TYR A 55 37.73 22.16 -23.48
CA TYR A 55 37.15 23.29 -22.75
C TYR A 55 36.37 24.19 -23.70
N PHE A 56 35.09 24.45 -23.40
CA PHE A 56 34.23 25.34 -24.17
C PHE A 56 34.16 26.70 -23.48
N GLU A 57 34.99 27.64 -23.92
CA GLU A 57 35.19 28.94 -23.29
C GLU A 57 34.04 29.93 -23.57
N SER A 58 33.30 29.76 -24.66
CA SER A 58 32.31 30.74 -25.13
C SER A 58 31.09 30.11 -25.81
N GLU A 59 30.14 30.94 -26.24
CA GLU A 59 28.86 30.49 -26.76
C GLU A 59 28.96 29.63 -28.04
N ASN A 60 28.03 28.68 -28.17
CA ASN A 60 27.80 27.91 -29.40
C ASN A 60 29.01 27.08 -29.88
N CYS A 61 29.89 26.65 -28.96
CA CYS A 61 30.97 25.72 -29.27
C CYS A 61 30.41 24.31 -29.50
N SER A 62 31.06 23.51 -30.35
CA SER A 62 30.66 22.11 -30.54
C SER A 62 31.82 21.13 -30.66
N LEU A 63 31.70 19.97 -30.00
CA LEU A 63 32.56 18.80 -30.18
C LEU A 63 31.73 17.60 -30.61
N THR A 64 32.11 16.97 -31.72
CA THR A 64 31.41 15.80 -32.26
C THR A 64 32.36 14.65 -32.55
N PHE A 65 31.99 13.45 -32.10
CA PHE A 65 32.68 12.20 -32.44
C PHE A 65 31.78 11.38 -33.37
N GLU A 66 32.27 11.08 -34.58
CA GLU A 66 31.48 10.47 -35.66
C GLU A 66 31.68 8.97 -35.84
N ASP A 67 32.93 8.50 -35.73
CA ASP A 67 33.31 7.12 -35.99
C ASP A 67 33.71 6.37 -34.70
N SER A 68 34.20 5.14 -34.84
CA SER A 68 34.66 4.33 -33.71
C SER A 68 35.94 4.88 -33.07
N ILE A 69 35.90 5.19 -31.77
CA ILE A 69 37.04 5.69 -31.00
C ILE A 69 37.36 4.73 -29.85
N THR A 70 38.63 4.37 -29.68
CA THR A 70 39.10 3.56 -28.55
C THR A 70 40.14 4.31 -27.73
N PHE A 71 39.99 4.29 -26.41
CA PHE A 71 40.98 4.72 -25.43
C PHE A 71 41.40 3.51 -24.61
N GLU A 72 42.69 3.18 -24.59
CA GLU A 72 43.24 2.06 -23.84
C GLU A 72 44.41 2.49 -22.96
N ASN A 73 44.38 2.09 -21.69
CA ASN A 73 45.42 2.36 -20.70
C ASN A 73 45.75 3.85 -20.51
N CYS A 74 44.76 4.73 -20.69
CA CYS A 74 44.95 6.17 -20.49
C CYS A 74 44.85 6.56 -19.02
N SER A 75 45.59 7.61 -18.61
CA SER A 75 45.54 8.08 -17.22
C SER A 75 45.68 9.60 -17.05
N ALA A 76 44.98 10.15 -16.06
CA ALA A 76 45.03 11.56 -15.66
C ALA A 76 44.60 11.75 -14.20
N GLN A 77 44.58 12.99 -13.70
CA GLN A 77 43.95 13.28 -12.42
C GLN A 77 42.42 13.21 -12.51
N TYR A 78 41.85 13.77 -13.58
CA TYR A 78 40.42 13.70 -13.90
C TYR A 78 40.26 13.19 -15.33
N GLY A 79 39.30 12.29 -15.57
CA GLY A 79 39.02 11.83 -16.93
C GLY A 79 40.19 11.04 -17.51
N GLY A 80 40.40 9.80 -17.05
CA GLY A 80 41.59 9.02 -17.41
C GLY A 80 41.79 8.89 -18.93
N GLY A 81 40.72 8.77 -19.70
CA GLY A 81 40.73 8.96 -21.17
C GLY A 81 40.37 10.39 -21.57
N MET A 82 39.26 10.92 -21.07
CA MET A 82 38.71 12.20 -21.55
C MET A 82 38.21 13.10 -20.42
N TYR A 83 38.50 14.38 -20.54
CA TYR A 83 37.94 15.44 -19.71
C TYR A 83 37.26 16.49 -20.60
N MET A 84 36.02 16.84 -20.26
CA MET A 84 35.25 17.85 -20.98
C MET A 84 34.58 18.83 -20.01
N ASN A 85 34.74 20.12 -20.30
CA ASN A 85 34.04 21.20 -19.61
C ASN A 85 33.25 22.01 -20.65
N ILE A 86 31.92 21.91 -20.57
CA ILE A 86 30.95 22.33 -21.57
C ILE A 86 30.10 23.44 -20.96
N LEU A 87 30.27 24.65 -21.45
CA LEU A 87 29.64 25.87 -20.92
C LEU A 87 28.82 26.58 -22.01
N ASN A 88 27.94 27.48 -21.59
CA ASN A 88 27.32 28.52 -22.42
C ASN A 88 26.68 28.00 -23.73
N ASN A 89 25.66 27.15 -23.62
CA ASN A 89 25.00 26.50 -24.78
C ASN A 89 25.94 25.64 -25.66
N GLY A 90 27.08 25.21 -25.10
CA GLY A 90 28.00 24.33 -25.78
C GLY A 90 27.39 22.95 -26.07
N LEU A 91 27.73 22.37 -27.21
CA LEU A 91 27.18 21.12 -27.70
C LEU A 91 28.25 20.02 -27.75
N PHE A 92 28.06 18.97 -26.97
CA PHE A 92 28.80 17.72 -27.15
C PHE A 92 27.89 16.63 -27.70
N THR A 93 28.34 15.94 -28.74
CA THR A 93 27.59 14.84 -29.34
C THR A 93 28.50 13.68 -29.71
N MET A 94 28.21 12.52 -29.14
CA MET A 94 28.73 11.23 -29.60
C MET A 94 27.73 10.62 -30.59
N THR A 95 28.15 10.42 -31.85
CA THR A 95 27.34 9.75 -32.89
C THR A 95 27.92 8.41 -33.31
N GLY A 96 29.24 8.23 -33.18
CA GLY A 96 29.93 6.95 -33.32
C GLY A 96 29.97 6.13 -32.03
N SER A 97 30.73 5.03 -32.05
CA SER A 97 30.92 4.16 -30.88
C SER A 97 32.21 4.51 -30.14
N CYS A 98 32.23 4.43 -28.80
CA CYS A 98 33.43 4.69 -28.02
C CYS A 98 33.72 3.58 -27.00
N LEU A 99 34.97 3.09 -26.98
CA LEU A 99 35.47 2.15 -25.97
C LEU A 99 36.51 2.85 -25.10
N LEU A 100 36.31 2.86 -23.78
CA LEU A 100 37.30 3.24 -22.78
C LEU A 100 37.67 2.01 -21.97
N LYS A 101 38.93 1.58 -22.08
CA LYS A 101 39.42 0.34 -21.49
C LYS A 101 40.65 0.59 -20.64
N ASN A 102 40.65 0.08 -19.41
CA ASN A 102 41.75 0.20 -18.46
C ASN A 102 42.17 1.66 -18.20
N CYS A 103 41.26 2.62 -18.38
CA CYS A 103 41.52 4.03 -18.10
C CYS A 103 41.43 4.29 -16.60
N ASN A 104 42.37 5.06 -16.06
CA ASN A 104 42.45 5.29 -14.61
C ASN A 104 42.58 6.78 -14.27
N CYS A 105 41.97 7.20 -13.18
CA CYS A 105 42.20 8.54 -12.62
C CYS A 105 42.46 8.54 -11.11
N THR A 106 43.14 9.57 -10.63
CA THR A 106 43.42 9.79 -9.20
C THR A 106 42.42 10.70 -8.50
N GLN A 107 41.35 11.12 -9.18
CA GLN A 107 40.20 11.79 -8.57
C GLN A 107 38.87 11.31 -9.17
N TYR A 108 38.39 11.89 -10.28
CA TYR A 108 37.02 11.62 -10.77
C TYR A 108 36.99 11.22 -12.26
N GLY A 109 36.09 10.30 -12.62
CA GLY A 109 35.87 9.87 -14.00
C GLY A 109 37.02 9.02 -14.54
N GLY A 110 37.14 7.77 -14.09
CA GLY A 110 38.28 6.91 -14.45
C GLY A 110 38.44 6.72 -15.96
N GLY A 111 37.33 6.60 -16.70
CA GLY A 111 37.32 6.73 -18.15
C GLY A 111 37.10 8.17 -18.60
N CYS A 112 35.98 8.77 -18.22
CA CYS A 112 35.55 10.06 -18.73
C CYS A 112 34.99 10.94 -17.62
N TYR A 113 35.36 12.22 -17.65
CA TYR A 113 34.81 13.27 -16.81
C TYR A 113 34.14 14.33 -17.68
N ILE A 114 32.89 14.67 -17.37
CA ILE A 114 32.10 15.67 -18.07
C ILE A 114 31.48 16.64 -17.07
N TYR A 115 31.68 17.92 -17.32
CA TYR A 115 31.04 19.00 -16.59
C TYR A 115 30.22 19.85 -17.56
N GLY A 116 28.92 19.94 -17.33
CA GLY A 116 27.97 20.72 -18.12
C GLY A 116 27.35 21.86 -17.32
N GLN A 117 27.41 23.07 -17.84
CA GLN A 117 26.80 24.25 -17.20
C GLN A 117 26.14 25.18 -18.22
N SER A 118 25.28 26.07 -17.72
CA SER A 118 24.75 27.22 -18.47
C SER A 118 24.11 26.78 -19.80
N SER A 119 23.09 25.92 -19.68
CA SER A 119 22.35 25.36 -20.82
C SER A 119 23.20 24.49 -21.78
N ALA A 120 24.29 23.91 -21.29
CA ALA A 120 25.07 22.91 -22.03
C ALA A 120 24.19 21.76 -22.55
N LEU A 121 24.46 21.32 -23.77
CA LEU A 121 23.76 20.21 -24.44
C LEU A 121 24.72 19.04 -24.62
N ILE A 122 24.47 17.95 -23.92
CA ILE A 122 25.39 16.81 -23.84
C ILE A 122 24.65 15.55 -24.29
N THR A 123 25.05 14.96 -25.41
CA THR A 123 24.50 13.68 -25.89
C THR A 123 25.59 12.63 -25.95
N ILE A 124 25.41 11.56 -25.17
CA ILE A 124 26.32 10.43 -25.05
C ILE A 124 25.61 9.18 -25.54
N LYS A 125 26.24 8.46 -26.48
CA LYS A 125 25.69 7.28 -27.11
C LYS A 125 26.75 6.21 -27.35
N ASP A 126 26.40 4.93 -27.24
CA ASP A 126 27.23 3.77 -27.64
C ASP A 126 28.65 3.83 -27.03
N MET A 127 28.70 4.16 -25.74
CA MET A 127 29.94 4.18 -24.97
C MET A 127 30.07 2.91 -24.13
N ARG A 128 31.25 2.29 -24.16
CA ARG A 128 31.58 1.11 -23.36
C ARG A 128 32.77 1.43 -22.46
N PHE A 129 32.60 1.23 -21.16
CA PHE A 129 33.64 1.39 -20.16
C PHE A 129 34.02 0.01 -19.60
N ALA A 130 35.31 -0.31 -19.63
CA ALA A 130 35.81 -1.62 -19.22
C ALA A 130 37.06 -1.48 -18.34
N ASN A 131 37.00 -2.01 -17.12
CA ASN A 131 38.10 -1.98 -16.15
C ASN A 131 38.62 -0.56 -15.85
N CYS A 132 37.73 0.44 -15.91
CA CYS A 132 38.11 1.81 -15.58
C CYS A 132 38.04 2.06 -14.08
N ASN A 133 39.02 2.77 -13.52
CA ASN A 133 39.11 2.99 -12.08
C ASN A 133 39.25 4.47 -11.72
N SER A 134 38.58 4.87 -10.65
CA SER A 134 38.63 6.19 -10.05
C SER A 134 38.91 6.06 -8.56
N THR A 135 39.80 6.88 -8.01
CA THR A 135 40.03 6.87 -6.56
C THR A 135 38.99 7.65 -5.76
N ASN A 136 38.08 8.39 -6.41
CA ASN A 136 36.93 9.01 -5.76
C ASN A 136 35.63 8.49 -6.37
N SER A 137 35.13 9.10 -7.45
CA SER A 137 33.79 8.78 -8.01
C SER A 137 33.79 8.57 -9.51
N GLY A 138 32.83 7.78 -10.01
CA GLY A 138 32.63 7.52 -11.42
C GLY A 138 33.80 6.73 -12.03
N GLY A 139 33.95 5.45 -11.68
CA GLY A 139 35.06 4.64 -12.17
C GLY A 139 35.10 4.56 -13.70
N GLY A 140 33.95 4.46 -14.36
CA GLY A 140 33.83 4.66 -15.81
C GLY A 140 33.59 6.12 -16.17
N LEU A 141 32.45 6.66 -15.75
CA LEU A 141 31.94 7.97 -16.16
C LEU A 141 31.56 8.81 -14.95
N TYR A 142 32.00 10.07 -14.96
CA TYR A 142 31.55 11.10 -14.04
C TYR A 142 30.88 12.22 -14.83
N ILE A 143 29.64 12.56 -14.48
CA ILE A 143 28.91 13.70 -15.04
C ILE A 143 28.47 14.63 -13.91
N SER A 144 28.73 15.92 -14.05
CA SER A 144 28.07 16.94 -13.25
C SER A 144 27.39 17.95 -14.16
N GLY A 145 26.12 18.24 -13.85
CA GLY A 145 25.27 19.17 -14.60
C GLY A 145 24.71 20.25 -13.68
N ASN A 146 24.79 21.52 -14.08
CA ASN A 146 24.13 22.60 -13.36
C ASN A 146 23.62 23.70 -14.31
N THR A 147 22.83 24.63 -13.78
CA THR A 147 22.36 25.84 -14.49
C THR A 147 21.72 25.47 -15.83
N SER A 148 20.65 24.67 -15.75
CA SER A 148 19.84 24.21 -16.89
C SER A 148 20.59 23.35 -17.92
N ALA A 149 21.68 22.69 -17.55
CA ALA A 149 22.36 21.72 -18.43
C ALA A 149 21.43 20.55 -18.80
N LEU A 150 21.44 20.14 -20.07
CA LEU A 150 20.63 19.05 -20.61
C LEU A 150 21.54 17.90 -21.05
N ILE A 151 21.41 16.76 -20.37
CA ILE A 151 22.23 15.57 -20.58
C ILE A 151 21.33 14.44 -21.10
N THR A 152 21.73 13.80 -22.20
CA THR A 152 21.05 12.64 -22.78
C THR A 152 22.04 11.47 -22.89
N ILE A 153 21.66 10.32 -22.36
CA ILE A 153 22.45 9.08 -22.35
C ILE A 153 21.68 7.97 -23.07
N LYS A 154 22.39 7.24 -23.94
CA LYS A 154 21.84 6.16 -24.77
C LYS A 154 22.82 5.01 -24.93
N ASP A 155 22.37 3.77 -24.77
CA ASP A 155 23.14 2.55 -25.07
C ASP A 155 24.56 2.57 -24.47
N ILE A 156 24.66 2.57 -23.13
CA ILE A 156 25.96 2.60 -22.43
C ILE A 156 26.17 1.32 -21.63
N SER A 157 27.40 0.81 -21.58
CA SER A 157 27.75 -0.32 -20.72
C SER A 157 28.99 -0.05 -19.86
N PHE A 158 28.95 -0.49 -18.61
CA PHE A 158 30.05 -0.44 -17.64
C PHE A 158 30.37 -1.86 -17.18
N SER A 159 31.64 -2.27 -17.30
CA SER A 159 32.09 -3.60 -16.91
C SER A 159 33.36 -3.52 -16.06
N ASN A 160 33.33 -4.12 -14.87
CA ASN A 160 34.46 -4.14 -13.94
C ASN A 160 35.01 -2.75 -13.60
N CYS A 161 34.16 -1.72 -13.66
CA CYS A 161 34.54 -0.35 -13.30
C CYS A 161 34.43 -0.14 -11.79
N ASN A 162 35.44 0.50 -11.20
CA ASN A 162 35.51 0.69 -9.76
C ASN A 162 35.77 2.15 -9.36
N ALA A 163 35.14 2.56 -8.28
CA ALA A 163 35.38 3.82 -7.61
C ALA A 163 35.64 3.56 -6.11
N THR A 164 36.38 4.42 -5.41
CA THR A 164 36.49 4.27 -3.94
C THR A 164 35.20 4.71 -3.25
N ASP A 165 34.63 5.83 -3.67
CA ASP A 165 33.54 6.50 -2.93
C ASP A 165 32.18 6.22 -3.55
N PHE A 166 31.93 6.73 -4.77
CA PHE A 166 30.58 6.79 -5.33
C PHE A 166 30.54 6.36 -6.80
N GLY A 167 29.63 5.45 -7.15
CA GLY A 167 29.35 5.11 -8.53
C GLY A 167 30.51 4.39 -9.21
N GLY A 168 30.61 3.07 -9.06
CA GLY A 168 31.73 2.29 -9.61
C GLY A 168 31.80 2.37 -11.14
N GLY A 169 30.65 2.27 -11.81
CA GLY A 169 30.52 2.56 -13.24
C GLY A 169 30.26 4.05 -13.48
N PHE A 170 29.19 4.58 -12.91
CA PHE A 170 28.66 5.91 -13.24
C PHE A 170 28.36 6.75 -12.00
N TYR A 171 28.82 7.99 -12.01
CA TYR A 171 28.42 9.00 -11.03
C TYR A 171 27.76 10.19 -11.73
N SER A 172 26.62 10.65 -11.20
CA SER A 172 25.96 11.88 -11.63
C SER A 172 25.67 12.80 -10.45
N SER A 173 25.94 14.09 -10.63
CA SER A 173 25.51 15.16 -9.71
C SER A 173 24.83 16.30 -10.47
N LEU A 174 23.56 16.54 -10.17
CA LEU A 174 22.74 17.54 -10.85
C LEU A 174 22.17 18.57 -9.87
N SER A 175 22.17 19.83 -10.29
CA SER A 175 21.55 20.94 -9.54
C SER A 175 21.07 22.07 -10.45
N SER A 176 20.37 23.05 -9.88
CA SER A 176 19.96 24.29 -10.57
C SER A 176 19.32 24.05 -11.95
N GLU A 177 18.16 23.37 -11.99
CA GLU A 177 17.36 23.12 -13.21
C GLU A 177 18.00 22.17 -14.23
N ALA A 178 19.12 21.52 -13.90
CA ALA A 178 19.75 20.55 -14.78
C ALA A 178 18.87 19.31 -14.98
N GLN A 179 18.95 18.71 -16.17
CA GLN A 179 18.17 17.55 -16.54
C GLN A 179 19.07 16.45 -17.10
N LEU A 180 18.84 15.21 -16.67
CA LEU A 180 19.44 14.02 -17.27
C LEU A 180 18.35 13.08 -17.73
N THR A 181 18.42 12.69 -19.00
CA THR A 181 17.51 11.71 -19.60
C THR A 181 18.29 10.48 -20.06
N ILE A 182 17.80 9.30 -19.69
CA ILE A 182 18.26 8.02 -20.25
C ILE A 182 17.12 7.45 -21.10
N THR A 183 17.34 7.30 -22.41
CA THR A 183 16.28 6.83 -23.32
C THR A 183 16.38 5.38 -23.70
N ASP A 184 17.59 4.82 -23.67
CA ASP A 184 17.88 3.47 -24.15
C ASP A 184 18.53 2.65 -23.02
N GLN A 185 19.08 1.47 -23.31
CA GLN A 185 19.58 0.57 -22.26
C GLN A 185 20.90 1.06 -21.66
N VAL A 186 21.04 0.95 -20.34
CA VAL A 186 22.31 1.14 -19.63
C VAL A 186 22.59 -0.06 -18.73
N VAL A 187 23.74 -0.69 -18.94
CA VAL A 187 24.12 -1.95 -18.28
C VAL A 187 25.35 -1.76 -17.40
N PHE A 188 25.30 -2.29 -16.18
CA PHE A 188 26.39 -2.33 -15.21
C PHE A 188 26.69 -3.78 -14.84
N THR A 189 27.95 -4.20 -14.93
CA THR A 189 28.36 -5.57 -14.61
C THR A 189 29.63 -5.58 -13.75
N ASN A 190 29.55 -6.21 -12.58
CA ASN A 190 30.65 -6.36 -11.62
C ASN A 190 31.35 -5.02 -11.29
N CYS A 191 30.57 -3.96 -11.17
CA CYS A 191 31.06 -2.63 -10.76
C CYS A 191 31.03 -2.48 -9.24
N ARG A 192 31.99 -1.72 -8.68
CA ARG A 192 32.15 -1.58 -7.24
C ARG A 192 32.44 -0.15 -6.78
N ALA A 193 31.86 0.24 -5.65
CA ALA A 193 32.12 1.51 -4.95
C ALA A 193 31.72 1.43 -3.47
N SER A 194 32.03 2.44 -2.65
CA SER A 194 31.48 2.50 -1.29
C SER A 194 29.96 2.72 -1.30
N SER A 195 29.43 3.55 -2.19
CA SER A 195 27.98 3.66 -2.43
C SER A 195 27.65 3.62 -3.92
N GLY A 196 26.64 2.84 -4.30
CA GLY A 196 26.25 2.69 -5.69
C GLY A 196 27.30 1.92 -6.49
N GLY A 197 27.35 0.59 -6.31
CA GLY A 197 28.40 -0.24 -6.91
C GLY A 197 28.41 -0.10 -8.43
N GLY A 198 27.23 -0.15 -9.06
CA GLY A 198 27.04 0.24 -10.45
C GLY A 198 27.04 1.75 -10.64
N SER A 199 26.12 2.45 -9.96
CA SER A 199 26.02 3.89 -10.12
C SER A 199 25.51 4.65 -8.90
N PHE A 200 25.84 5.95 -8.85
CA PHE A 200 25.41 6.87 -7.82
C PHE A 200 24.81 8.14 -8.44
N LEU A 201 23.61 8.51 -8.01
CA LEU A 201 22.88 9.67 -8.50
C LEU A 201 22.60 10.64 -7.35
N TYR A 202 23.18 11.84 -7.43
CA TYR A 202 22.87 12.95 -6.53
C TYR A 202 22.11 14.03 -7.29
N ILE A 203 20.98 14.45 -6.73
CA ILE A 203 20.16 15.50 -7.33
C ILE A 203 19.61 16.43 -6.25
N SER A 204 19.75 17.74 -6.49
CA SER A 204 19.27 18.79 -5.59
C SER A 204 18.78 20.02 -6.35
N SER A 205 18.26 21.00 -5.62
CA SER A 205 17.53 22.17 -6.14
C SER A 205 16.20 21.86 -6.82
N SER A 206 15.25 22.80 -6.75
CA SER A 206 13.98 22.64 -7.45
C SER A 206 14.16 22.60 -8.96
N ASP A 207 13.24 21.92 -9.64
CA ASP A 207 13.17 21.81 -11.11
C ASP A 207 14.37 21.07 -11.76
N THR A 208 15.24 20.47 -10.94
CA THR A 208 16.27 19.52 -11.39
C THR A 208 15.67 18.11 -11.47
N ASN A 209 15.81 17.44 -12.62
CA ASN A 209 15.13 16.17 -12.88
C ASN A 209 16.06 15.09 -13.50
N ILE A 210 15.89 13.85 -13.07
CA ILE A 210 16.40 12.66 -13.79
C ILE A 210 15.21 11.86 -14.30
N ASN A 211 15.17 11.62 -15.61
CA ASN A 211 14.13 10.80 -16.23
C ASN A 211 14.73 9.63 -17.00
N ILE A 212 14.46 8.41 -16.54
CA ILE A 212 14.98 7.18 -17.13
C ILE A 212 13.83 6.47 -17.82
N THR A 213 13.61 6.81 -19.08
CA THR A 213 12.59 6.19 -19.94
C THR A 213 13.07 4.88 -20.56
N GLY A 214 14.40 4.69 -20.63
CA GLY A 214 15.03 3.43 -21.02
C GLY A 214 15.07 2.41 -19.88
N GLU A 215 15.99 1.45 -20.01
CA GLU A 215 16.16 0.36 -19.05
C GLU A 215 17.52 0.45 -18.36
N LEU A 216 17.51 0.29 -17.04
CA LEU A 216 18.73 0.08 -16.26
C LEU A 216 18.88 -1.40 -15.90
N GLU A 217 20.08 -1.93 -16.08
CA GLU A 217 20.41 -3.30 -15.66
C GLU A 217 21.69 -3.32 -14.82
N TYR A 218 21.60 -3.85 -13.61
CA TYR A 218 22.71 -4.03 -12.68
C TYR A 218 22.91 -5.51 -12.40
N LYS A 219 24.12 -6.02 -12.67
CA LYS A 219 24.51 -7.42 -12.47
C LYS A 219 25.77 -7.52 -11.63
N GLU A 220 25.73 -8.30 -10.57
CA GLU A 220 26.90 -8.62 -9.73
C GLU A 220 27.60 -7.36 -9.17
N CYS A 221 26.88 -6.24 -9.06
CA CYS A 221 27.43 -5.00 -8.54
C CYS A 221 27.49 -5.05 -7.01
N ALA A 222 28.51 -4.43 -6.43
CA ALA A 222 28.72 -4.48 -4.98
C ALA A 222 29.12 -3.13 -4.37
N SER A 223 28.57 -2.80 -3.20
CA SER A 223 28.93 -1.61 -2.43
C SER A 223 28.67 -1.76 -0.94
N ILE A 224 28.85 -0.70 -0.13
CA ILE A 224 28.34 -0.64 1.25
C ILE A 224 26.86 -0.24 1.25
N PHE A 225 26.48 0.74 0.43
CA PHE A 225 25.12 1.25 0.28
C PHE A 225 24.65 1.20 -1.18
N GLY A 226 23.61 0.42 -1.48
CA GLY A 226 23.08 0.28 -2.84
C GLY A 226 24.04 -0.51 -3.73
N GLY A 227 23.97 -1.85 -3.70
CA GLY A 227 24.91 -2.70 -4.44
C GLY A 227 24.92 -2.38 -5.93
N GLY A 228 23.75 -2.21 -6.55
CA GLY A 228 23.60 -1.69 -7.91
C GLY A 228 23.58 -0.17 -7.95
N LEU A 229 22.58 0.45 -7.33
CA LEU A 229 22.27 1.88 -7.46
C LEU A 229 22.08 2.53 -6.08
N CYS A 230 22.66 3.72 -5.91
CA CYS A 230 22.42 4.58 -4.76
C CYS A 230 21.96 5.96 -5.23
N ILE A 231 20.87 6.47 -4.66
CA ILE A 231 20.22 7.71 -5.07
C ILE A 231 19.97 8.61 -3.86
N THR A 232 20.32 9.88 -3.99
CA THR A 232 19.93 10.93 -3.05
C THR A 232 19.17 12.03 -3.80
N VAL A 233 17.93 12.30 -3.38
CA VAL A 233 17.01 13.28 -3.98
C VAL A 233 16.64 14.34 -2.96
N GLU A 234 17.03 15.59 -3.21
CA GLU A 234 16.85 16.70 -2.27
C GLU A 234 16.11 17.90 -2.90
N ASP A 235 15.55 18.77 -2.08
CA ASP A 235 15.09 20.13 -2.42
C ASP A 235 14.03 20.20 -3.52
N ARG A 236 13.04 19.32 -3.47
CA ARG A 236 11.94 19.20 -4.45
C ARG A 236 12.40 18.81 -5.87
N SER A 237 13.60 18.28 -6.02
CA SER A 237 14.05 17.62 -7.26
C SER A 237 13.33 16.27 -7.47
N THR A 238 13.39 15.74 -8.69
CA THR A 238 12.68 14.51 -9.06
C THR A 238 13.56 13.49 -9.77
N VAL A 239 13.34 12.21 -9.44
CA VAL A 239 13.91 11.06 -10.17
C VAL A 239 12.77 10.11 -10.53
N GLU A 240 12.62 9.85 -11.82
CA GLU A 240 11.67 8.85 -12.32
C GLU A 240 12.40 7.76 -13.10
N ILE A 241 12.13 6.51 -12.75
CA ILE A 241 12.68 5.32 -13.42
C ILE A 241 11.55 4.50 -14.02
N ASN A 242 11.59 4.27 -15.34
CA ASN A 242 10.62 3.43 -16.00
C ASN A 242 10.93 1.95 -15.78
N LYS A 243 12.15 1.50 -16.10
CA LYS A 243 12.54 0.08 -15.98
C LYS A 243 13.90 -0.09 -15.32
N ALA A 244 13.97 -0.99 -14.35
CA ALA A 244 15.23 -1.37 -13.71
C ALA A 244 15.28 -2.85 -13.33
N SER A 245 16.44 -3.46 -13.48
CA SER A 245 16.72 -4.83 -13.02
C SER A 245 18.00 -4.86 -12.18
N PHE A 246 17.94 -5.53 -11.04
CA PHE A 246 19.03 -5.74 -10.10
C PHE A 246 19.16 -7.23 -9.86
N ILE A 247 20.29 -7.80 -10.29
CA ILE A 247 20.53 -9.25 -10.24
C ILE A 247 21.87 -9.47 -9.52
N ASP A 248 21.85 -10.33 -8.51
CA ASP A 248 23.04 -10.70 -7.72
C ASP A 248 23.80 -9.49 -7.15
N CYS A 249 23.10 -8.41 -6.83
CA CYS A 249 23.72 -7.21 -6.27
C CYS A 249 23.90 -7.34 -4.75
N LEU A 250 25.05 -6.87 -4.25
CA LEU A 250 25.47 -7.08 -2.86
C LEU A 250 25.74 -5.75 -2.16
N SER A 251 25.23 -5.59 -0.94
CA SER A 251 25.57 -4.46 -0.07
C SER A 251 26.21 -4.92 1.25
N GLY A 252 27.27 -4.23 1.65
CA GLY A 252 27.97 -4.43 2.92
C GLY A 252 27.22 -3.86 4.12
N TYR A 253 26.16 -3.08 3.90
CA TYR A 253 25.32 -2.53 4.96
C TYR A 253 23.85 -2.41 4.56
N ALA A 254 23.51 -1.72 3.47
CA ALA A 254 22.10 -1.46 3.17
C ALA A 254 21.76 -1.42 1.67
N GLY A 255 20.61 -2.00 1.31
CA GLY A 255 20.07 -1.99 -0.05
C GLY A 255 20.92 -2.83 -1.00
N GLY A 256 20.73 -4.15 -1.03
CA GLY A 256 21.53 -5.02 -1.89
C GLY A 256 21.43 -4.65 -3.37
N GLY A 257 20.23 -4.32 -3.87
CA GLY A 257 20.05 -3.75 -5.20
C GLY A 257 20.09 -2.22 -5.19
N LEU A 258 19.20 -1.60 -4.40
CA LEU A 258 18.89 -0.17 -4.48
C LEU A 258 18.85 0.47 -3.09
N TYR A 259 19.55 1.61 -2.96
CA TYR A 259 19.49 2.48 -1.79
C TYR A 259 18.96 3.85 -2.20
N ILE A 260 17.94 4.35 -1.49
CA ILE A 260 17.27 5.62 -1.78
C ILE A 260 17.21 6.47 -0.52
N GLN A 261 17.58 7.73 -0.67
CA GLN A 261 17.36 8.77 0.31
C GLN A 261 16.62 9.95 -0.32
N THR A 262 15.45 10.30 0.21
CA THR A 262 14.68 11.48 -0.21
C THR A 262 14.56 12.47 0.94
N ARG A 263 14.93 13.73 0.70
CA ARG A 263 14.96 14.81 1.70
C ARG A 263 14.36 16.11 1.16
N THR A 264 13.91 16.99 2.05
CA THR A 264 13.54 18.39 1.74
C THR A 264 12.60 18.55 0.52
N GLY A 265 11.62 17.65 0.40
CA GLY A 265 10.59 17.60 -0.64
C GLY A 265 10.98 16.82 -1.89
N GLY A 266 12.16 16.20 -1.93
CA GLY A 266 12.63 15.36 -3.03
C GLY A 266 11.73 14.16 -3.30
N GLN A 267 11.60 13.79 -4.58
CA GLN A 267 10.64 12.79 -5.05
C GLN A 267 11.32 11.73 -5.91
N PHE A 268 11.11 10.47 -5.56
CA PHE A 268 11.54 9.32 -6.35
C PHE A 268 10.33 8.48 -6.77
N ALA A 269 10.33 8.00 -8.01
CA ALA A 269 9.31 7.07 -8.49
C ALA A 269 9.87 5.97 -9.41
N ILE A 270 9.23 4.78 -9.32
CA ILE A 270 9.28 3.77 -10.38
C ILE A 270 7.90 3.67 -11.02
N THR A 271 7.82 3.94 -12.32
CA THR A 271 6.55 4.04 -13.06
C THR A 271 6.28 2.89 -14.02
N GLY A 272 7.30 2.15 -14.47
CA GLY A 272 7.13 1.01 -15.38
C GLY A 272 7.16 -0.33 -14.65
N THR A 273 8.34 -0.94 -14.56
CA THR A 273 8.57 -2.23 -13.89
C THR A 273 9.93 -2.26 -13.20
N ALA A 274 10.09 -3.11 -12.20
CA ALA A 274 11.40 -3.39 -11.62
C ALA A 274 11.53 -4.85 -11.16
N LEU A 275 12.75 -5.37 -11.24
CA LEU A 275 13.12 -6.70 -10.78
C LEU A 275 14.30 -6.61 -9.81
N PHE A 276 14.17 -7.26 -8.66
CA PHE A 276 15.25 -7.49 -7.71
C PHE A 276 15.35 -9.00 -7.49
N LEU A 277 16.43 -9.61 -7.97
CA LEU A 277 16.66 -11.04 -7.92
C LEU A 277 17.97 -11.32 -7.20
N ASP A 278 17.92 -12.18 -6.18
CA ASP A 278 19.09 -12.67 -5.44
C ASP A 278 19.98 -11.54 -4.86
N CYS A 279 19.39 -10.36 -4.62
CA CYS A 279 20.08 -9.22 -4.02
C CYS A 279 20.20 -9.38 -2.50
N ASN A 280 21.39 -9.11 -1.95
CA ASN A 280 21.66 -9.36 -0.52
C ASN A 280 22.30 -8.16 0.18
N SER A 281 21.93 -7.99 1.45
CA SER A 281 22.47 -6.95 2.33
C SER A 281 22.97 -7.54 3.64
N SER A 282 24.18 -7.15 4.05
CA SER A 282 24.77 -7.56 5.33
C SER A 282 24.12 -6.90 6.55
N ASN A 283 23.13 -6.02 6.38
CA ASN A 283 22.35 -5.49 7.50
C ASN A 283 20.88 -5.26 7.11
N LYS A 284 20.58 -4.24 6.28
CA LYS A 284 19.20 -3.78 6.06
C LYS A 284 18.77 -3.87 4.60
N GLY A 285 17.55 -4.35 4.34
CA GLY A 285 16.93 -4.27 3.01
C GLY A 285 17.70 -5.06 1.95
N GLY A 286 17.47 -6.37 1.86
CA GLY A 286 18.20 -7.22 0.90
C GLY A 286 18.06 -6.75 -0.54
N GLY A 287 16.86 -6.35 -0.95
CA GLY A 287 16.63 -5.72 -2.25
C GLY A 287 16.76 -4.19 -2.16
N LEU A 288 15.94 -3.58 -1.30
CA LEU A 288 15.74 -2.13 -1.27
C LEU A 288 15.93 -1.56 0.14
N TYR A 289 16.57 -0.40 0.20
CA TYR A 289 16.61 0.44 1.40
C TYR A 289 16.04 1.83 1.09
N LEU A 290 15.08 2.27 1.89
CA LEU A 290 14.37 3.54 1.73
C LEU A 290 14.52 4.40 2.99
N GLU A 291 15.15 5.57 2.87
CA GLU A 291 15.16 6.62 3.88
C GLU A 291 14.41 7.85 3.36
N THR A 292 13.26 8.14 3.96
CA THR A 292 12.35 9.16 3.47
C THR A 292 12.05 10.17 4.57
N ASN A 293 12.77 11.30 4.53
CA ASN A 293 12.70 12.35 5.54
C ASN A 293 12.17 13.64 4.90
N ASN A 294 10.89 13.96 5.09
CA ASN A 294 10.22 15.05 4.36
C ASN A 294 10.37 14.90 2.84
N GLY A 295 10.29 13.67 2.32
CA GLY A 295 10.38 13.36 0.89
C GLY A 295 9.27 12.41 0.46
N THR A 296 9.29 11.96 -0.79
CA THR A 296 8.32 10.99 -1.29
C THR A 296 8.98 9.90 -2.12
N VAL A 297 8.69 8.65 -1.79
CA VAL A 297 9.00 7.47 -2.61
C VAL A 297 7.69 6.87 -3.08
N ASN A 298 7.47 6.84 -4.39
CA ASN A 298 6.23 6.34 -4.98
C ASN A 298 6.50 5.22 -6.00
N PHE A 299 6.22 3.99 -5.61
CA PHE A 299 6.15 2.87 -6.55
C PHE A 299 4.73 2.83 -7.13
N ASN A 300 4.60 3.24 -8.39
CA ASN A 300 3.32 3.20 -9.10
C ASN A 300 3.52 2.56 -10.49
N PRO A 301 3.88 1.27 -10.52
CA PRO A 301 4.38 0.64 -11.72
C PRO A 301 3.22 0.23 -12.65
N THR A 302 3.43 0.30 -13.96
CA THR A 302 2.48 -0.22 -14.97
C THR A 302 2.41 -1.74 -14.97
N GLU A 303 3.47 -2.41 -14.51
CA GLU A 303 3.56 -3.86 -14.35
C GLU A 303 3.98 -4.20 -12.91
N GLN A 304 3.80 -5.44 -12.45
CA GLN A 304 4.12 -5.79 -11.06
C GLN A 304 5.64 -5.71 -10.82
N ILE A 305 6.08 -5.01 -9.76
CA ILE A 305 7.48 -5.03 -9.31
C ILE A 305 7.74 -6.35 -8.58
N LEU A 306 8.84 -7.03 -8.91
CA LEU A 306 9.21 -8.31 -8.30
C LEU A 306 10.46 -8.16 -7.43
N ILE A 307 10.40 -8.67 -6.21
CA ILE A 307 11.53 -8.79 -5.28
C ILE A 307 11.58 -10.25 -4.84
N GLU A 308 12.57 -10.98 -5.32
CA GLU A 308 12.64 -12.44 -5.19
C GLU A 308 13.99 -12.86 -4.62
N ASN A 309 13.95 -13.74 -3.61
CA ASN A 309 15.13 -14.31 -2.94
C ASN A 309 16.10 -13.26 -2.36
N CYS A 310 15.62 -12.05 -2.09
CA CYS A 310 16.44 -11.01 -1.48
C CYS A 310 16.56 -11.19 0.04
N ASN A 311 17.76 -11.02 0.60
CA ASN A 311 17.99 -11.28 2.03
C ASN A 311 18.71 -10.14 2.75
N GLY A 312 18.21 -9.80 3.94
CA GLY A 312 18.80 -8.84 4.88
C GLY A 312 19.29 -9.58 6.12
N GLN A 313 20.57 -9.39 6.50
CA GLN A 313 21.13 -10.10 7.66
C GLN A 313 20.68 -9.55 9.02
N ASP A 314 19.95 -8.44 9.08
CA ASP A 314 19.40 -7.90 10.34
C ASP A 314 17.92 -7.53 10.18
N GLN A 315 17.57 -6.65 9.23
CA GLN A 315 16.21 -6.10 9.15
C GLN A 315 15.73 -5.96 7.70
N GLY A 316 14.48 -6.36 7.44
CA GLY A 316 13.84 -6.18 6.13
C GLY A 316 14.50 -7.06 5.07
N GLY A 317 14.08 -8.32 4.97
CA GLY A 317 14.70 -9.27 4.03
C GLY A 317 14.62 -8.75 2.58
N GLY A 318 13.45 -8.27 2.16
CA GLY A 318 13.28 -7.58 0.88
C GLY A 318 13.53 -6.07 0.98
N ILE A 319 12.82 -5.39 1.87
CA ILE A 319 12.75 -3.93 1.94
C ILE A 319 12.93 -3.45 3.38
N TYR A 320 13.78 -2.44 3.54
CA TYR A 320 13.84 -1.64 4.76
C TYR A 320 13.32 -0.22 4.51
N CYS A 321 12.47 0.29 5.41
CA CYS A 321 11.93 1.64 5.38
C CYS A 321 12.22 2.40 6.68
N LEU A 322 12.76 3.61 6.57
CA LEU A 322 12.76 4.62 7.63
C LEU A 322 12.04 5.87 7.10
N ILE A 323 10.90 6.21 7.70
CA ILE A 323 10.03 7.28 7.22
C ILE A 323 9.82 8.30 8.34
N SER A 324 10.26 9.54 8.09
CA SER A 324 10.23 10.62 9.07
C SER A 324 9.86 11.98 8.51
N SER A 325 9.52 12.92 9.38
CA SER A 325 9.25 14.33 9.07
C SER A 325 8.20 14.52 7.96
N ASN A 326 7.05 13.85 8.09
CA ASN A 326 5.98 13.82 7.07
C ASN A 326 6.37 13.18 5.73
N GLY A 327 7.43 12.36 5.72
CA GLY A 327 7.80 11.55 4.57
C GLY A 327 6.71 10.56 4.17
N LEU A 328 6.65 10.19 2.89
CA LEU A 328 5.65 9.27 2.35
C LEU A 328 6.29 8.18 1.48
N ASN A 329 6.02 6.92 1.83
CA ASN A 329 6.31 5.77 0.99
C ASN A 329 5.01 5.10 0.53
N GLN A 330 4.86 4.93 -0.78
CA GLN A 330 3.75 4.19 -1.40
C GLN A 330 4.29 2.97 -2.13
N VAL A 331 3.93 1.77 -1.66
CA VAL A 331 4.35 0.48 -2.21
C VAL A 331 3.15 -0.17 -2.89
N ASN A 332 2.99 0.13 -4.19
CA ASN A 332 1.84 -0.34 -4.96
C ASN A 332 2.24 -1.43 -5.96
N ASN A 333 1.35 -2.43 -6.15
CA ASN A 333 1.49 -3.48 -7.16
C ASN A 333 2.90 -4.14 -7.14
N MET A 334 3.30 -4.60 -5.95
CA MET A 334 4.61 -5.22 -5.73
C MET A 334 4.43 -6.63 -5.20
N LYS A 335 5.27 -7.57 -5.65
CA LYS A 335 5.36 -8.93 -5.14
C LYS A 335 6.72 -9.16 -4.49
N LEU A 336 6.72 -9.49 -3.20
CA LEU A 336 7.89 -9.97 -2.48
C LEU A 336 7.74 -11.48 -2.30
N SER A 337 8.75 -12.25 -2.68
CA SER A 337 8.75 -13.70 -2.45
C SER A 337 10.10 -14.26 -2.00
N ASN A 338 10.05 -15.23 -1.09
CA ASN A 338 11.22 -15.97 -0.61
C ASN A 338 12.33 -15.09 -0.01
N CYS A 339 11.98 -13.89 0.48
CA CYS A 339 12.92 -13.03 1.17
C CYS A 339 13.09 -13.44 2.63
N ILE A 340 14.31 -13.33 3.15
CA ILE A 340 14.65 -13.75 4.50
C ILE A 340 15.34 -12.61 5.27
N SER A 341 14.88 -12.40 6.51
CA SER A 341 15.54 -11.56 7.51
C SER A 341 16.03 -12.40 8.69
N GLN A 342 17.28 -12.22 9.13
CA GLN A 342 17.77 -12.88 10.37
C GLN A 342 17.33 -12.15 11.65
N GLY A 343 16.82 -10.93 11.54
CA GLY A 343 16.06 -10.25 12.58
C GLY A 343 14.64 -10.02 12.10
N ASN A 344 14.10 -8.81 12.25
CA ASN A 344 12.69 -8.51 12.03
C ASN A 344 12.34 -8.27 10.55
N GLY A 345 11.08 -8.54 10.17
CA GLY A 345 10.51 -8.20 8.85
C GLY A 345 11.11 -9.02 7.70
N GLY A 346 10.59 -10.22 7.43
CA GLY A 346 11.12 -11.08 6.35
C GLY A 346 10.97 -10.47 4.96
N GLY A 347 9.85 -9.78 4.69
CA GLY A 347 9.68 -8.95 3.50
C GLY A 347 10.00 -7.49 3.78
N ILE A 348 9.18 -6.84 4.63
CA ILE A 348 9.31 -5.41 4.94
C ILE A 348 9.63 -5.22 6.42
N TYR A 349 10.61 -4.37 6.70
CA TYR A 349 10.80 -3.75 8.00
C TYR A 349 10.59 -2.24 7.89
N ALA A 350 9.73 -1.65 8.71
CA ALA A 350 9.42 -0.23 8.67
C ALA A 350 9.50 0.44 10.04
N ILE A 351 10.17 1.59 10.10
CA ILE A 351 10.11 2.56 11.19
C ILE A 351 9.39 3.80 10.67
N ILE A 352 8.34 4.20 11.37
CA ILE A 352 7.49 5.33 10.99
C ILE A 352 7.41 6.31 12.17
N GLU A 353 8.02 7.47 12.01
CA GLU A 353 8.16 8.48 13.07
C GLU A 353 7.88 9.90 12.55
N SER A 354 7.65 10.85 13.46
CA SER A 354 7.56 12.28 13.12
C SER A 354 6.60 12.61 11.95
N GLY A 355 5.43 11.96 11.92
CA GLY A 355 4.41 12.16 10.87
C GLY A 355 4.63 11.35 9.59
N GLY A 356 5.59 10.42 9.56
CA GLY A 356 5.85 9.54 8.41
C GLY A 356 4.65 8.67 8.01
N GLN A 357 4.62 8.25 6.75
CA GLN A 357 3.47 7.54 6.18
C GLN A 357 3.91 6.38 5.29
N LEU A 358 3.38 5.18 5.55
CA LEU A 358 3.54 4.00 4.70
C LEU A 358 2.18 3.53 4.19
N ILE A 359 2.05 3.38 2.87
CA ILE A 359 0.83 2.92 2.22
C ILE A 359 1.14 1.70 1.34
N LEU A 360 0.38 0.62 1.54
CA LEU A 360 0.39 -0.58 0.69
C LEU A 360 -0.94 -0.65 -0.08
N ASP A 361 -0.89 -0.73 -1.41
CA ASP A 361 -2.09 -0.67 -2.26
C ASP A 361 -1.94 -1.50 -3.56
N LYS A 362 -3.02 -1.60 -4.33
CA LYS A 362 -3.08 -2.20 -5.68
C LYS A 362 -2.60 -3.65 -5.73
N SER A 363 -3.16 -4.48 -4.85
CA SER A 363 -2.93 -5.92 -4.82
C SER A 363 -1.45 -6.31 -4.65
N SER A 364 -0.71 -5.60 -3.80
CA SER A 364 0.64 -6.01 -3.41
C SER A 364 0.61 -7.38 -2.72
N GLU A 365 1.57 -8.25 -3.04
CA GLU A 365 1.63 -9.64 -2.57
C GLU A 365 2.92 -9.90 -1.79
N PHE A 366 2.77 -10.49 -0.61
CA PHE A 366 3.83 -10.85 0.33
C PHE A 366 3.73 -12.35 0.58
N TYR A 367 4.63 -13.12 -0.05
CA TYR A 367 4.50 -14.57 -0.18
C TYR A 367 5.75 -15.30 0.30
N GLN A 368 5.60 -16.29 1.19
CA GLN A 368 6.71 -17.16 1.63
C GLN A 368 7.93 -16.37 2.17
N LEU A 369 7.64 -15.36 2.99
CA LEU A 369 8.66 -14.52 3.61
C LEU A 369 9.03 -15.08 4.98
N GLU A 370 10.30 -15.01 5.37
CA GLU A 370 10.78 -15.54 6.64
C GLU A 370 11.54 -14.50 7.47
N SER A 371 11.22 -14.42 8.76
CA SER A 371 11.89 -13.60 9.76
C SER A 371 12.37 -14.51 10.90
N ARG A 372 13.63 -14.39 11.31
CA ARG A 372 14.12 -14.94 12.59
C ARG A 372 13.97 -13.95 13.76
N GLY A 373 13.28 -12.85 13.53
CA GLY A 373 12.74 -11.96 14.54
C GLY A 373 11.21 -12.04 14.51
N ASN A 374 10.58 -10.88 14.62
CA ASN A 374 9.15 -10.67 14.53
C ASN A 374 8.73 -10.25 13.11
N GLY A 375 7.47 -10.45 12.76
CA GLY A 375 6.93 -10.02 11.48
C GLY A 375 7.49 -10.84 10.32
N GLY A 376 6.99 -12.07 10.11
CA GLY A 376 7.47 -12.94 9.05
C GLY A 376 7.35 -12.31 7.66
N GLY A 377 6.20 -11.69 7.37
CA GLY A 377 6.03 -10.84 6.20
C GLY A 377 6.48 -9.41 6.44
N ILE A 378 5.84 -8.74 7.40
CA ILE A 378 5.99 -7.31 7.64
C ILE A 378 6.21 -7.06 9.14
N TYR A 379 7.17 -6.20 9.46
CA TYR A 379 7.36 -5.63 10.78
C TYR A 379 7.20 -4.10 10.70
N VAL A 380 6.41 -3.52 11.59
CA VAL A 380 6.21 -2.08 11.71
C VAL A 380 6.46 -1.63 13.15
N ASP A 381 7.28 -0.60 13.32
CA ASP A 381 7.39 0.22 14.52
C ASP A 381 6.89 1.63 14.21
N ILE A 382 5.79 2.03 14.87
CA ILE A 382 5.12 3.32 14.63
C ILE A 382 5.05 4.17 15.91
N ASP A 383 5.58 5.40 15.84
CA ASP A 383 5.37 6.41 16.88
C ASP A 383 3.95 7.00 16.74
N SER A 384 3.09 6.60 17.67
CA SER A 384 1.67 6.99 17.69
C SER A 384 1.44 8.36 18.34
N THR A 385 2.47 9.00 18.94
CA THR A 385 2.35 10.37 19.46
C THR A 385 2.36 11.43 18.37
N THR A 386 2.94 11.09 17.23
CA THR A 386 3.00 11.94 16.04
C THR A 386 1.95 11.47 15.04
N GLN A 387 1.57 12.30 14.07
CA GLN A 387 0.53 11.96 13.07
C GLN A 387 1.03 10.94 12.02
N CYS A 388 1.77 9.92 12.46
CA CYS A 388 2.28 8.83 11.65
C CYS A 388 1.15 7.94 11.15
N SER A 389 1.28 7.41 9.93
CA SER A 389 0.27 6.51 9.36
C SER A 389 0.87 5.23 8.78
N PHE A 390 0.10 4.15 8.93
CA PHE A 390 0.34 2.87 8.28
C PHE A 390 -0.98 2.33 7.74
N ILE A 391 -1.08 2.26 6.41
CA ILE A 391 -2.34 1.96 5.72
C ILE A 391 -2.13 0.79 4.74
N ILE A 392 -2.96 -0.23 4.85
CA ILE A 392 -3.09 -1.33 3.90
C ILE A 392 -4.46 -1.24 3.22
N LYS A 393 -4.47 -0.80 1.95
CA LYS A 393 -5.69 -0.66 1.15
C LYS A 393 -6.06 -1.92 0.38
N ASP A 394 -5.06 -2.63 -0.13
CA ASP A 394 -5.23 -3.92 -0.82
C ASP A 394 -3.90 -4.65 -0.88
N ALA A 395 -3.72 -5.62 0.01
CA ALA A 395 -2.52 -6.46 0.02
C ALA A 395 -2.83 -7.90 0.45
N TYR A 396 -2.06 -8.84 -0.10
CA TYR A 396 -2.09 -10.27 0.24
C TYR A 396 -0.84 -10.61 1.05
N ILE A 397 -1.00 -11.17 2.26
CA ILE A 397 0.10 -11.56 3.14
C ILE A 397 -0.11 -13.01 3.53
N HIS A 398 0.64 -13.92 2.92
CA HIS A 398 0.38 -15.34 3.08
C HIS A 398 1.61 -16.23 3.03
N GLU A 399 1.51 -17.37 3.72
CA GLU A 399 2.59 -18.35 3.86
C GLU A 399 3.89 -17.79 4.47
N CYS A 400 3.80 -16.68 5.21
CA CYS A 400 4.93 -16.05 5.87
C CYS A 400 5.20 -16.63 7.27
N LYS A 401 6.45 -16.56 7.71
CA LYS A 401 6.91 -17.23 8.94
C LYS A 401 7.75 -16.32 9.83
N SER A 402 7.38 -16.26 11.11
CA SER A 402 8.21 -15.66 12.17
C SER A 402 8.74 -16.76 13.09
N LEU A 403 10.06 -16.93 13.12
CA LEU A 403 10.77 -17.98 13.83
C LEU A 403 11.46 -17.42 15.08
N ILE A 404 11.60 -18.26 16.10
CA ILE A 404 12.37 -17.94 17.30
C ILE A 404 13.86 -17.91 16.98
N ASN A 405 14.51 -16.85 17.44
CA ASN A 405 15.97 -16.80 17.57
C ASN A 405 16.35 -16.98 19.04
N THR A 406 16.95 -18.13 19.36
CA THR A 406 17.32 -18.50 20.74
C THR A 406 18.45 -17.65 21.33
N SER A 407 19.12 -16.84 20.51
CA SER A 407 20.15 -15.89 20.96
C SER A 407 19.59 -14.53 21.39
N LEU A 408 18.31 -14.26 21.12
CA LEU A 408 17.62 -13.01 21.44
C LEU A 408 16.79 -13.13 22.73
N SER A 409 16.40 -11.99 23.29
CA SER A 409 15.49 -11.97 24.44
C SER A 409 14.09 -12.45 24.04
N TYR A 410 13.27 -12.86 25.01
CA TYR A 410 11.98 -13.48 24.71
C TYR A 410 11.05 -12.64 23.80
N PRO A 411 10.93 -11.31 23.94
CA PRO A 411 10.05 -10.51 23.08
C PRO A 411 10.59 -10.26 21.66
N GLU A 412 11.90 -10.47 21.45
CA GLU A 412 12.61 -10.02 20.25
C GLU A 412 12.44 -10.93 19.02
N SER A 413 11.73 -12.06 19.13
CA SER A 413 11.51 -12.97 17.99
C SER A 413 10.27 -13.85 18.12
N GLY A 414 9.76 -14.36 16.99
CA GLY A 414 8.73 -15.39 16.93
C GLY A 414 7.28 -14.90 17.05
N PHE A 415 7.01 -13.60 16.90
CA PHE A 415 5.66 -13.03 16.94
C PHE A 415 5.23 -12.47 15.57
N GLY A 416 3.96 -12.64 15.21
CA GLY A 416 3.37 -12.05 14.00
C GLY A 416 3.89 -12.69 12.73
N GLY A 417 3.35 -13.87 12.36
CA GLY A 417 3.84 -14.63 11.20
C GLY A 417 3.68 -13.89 9.88
N GLY A 418 2.55 -13.20 9.69
CA GLY A 418 2.35 -12.30 8.56
C GLY A 418 2.77 -10.87 8.87
N LEU A 419 2.25 -10.29 9.96
CA LEU A 419 2.45 -8.89 10.34
C LEU A 419 2.69 -8.76 11.85
N PHE A 420 3.73 -8.02 12.23
CA PHE A 420 3.92 -7.51 13.57
C PHE A 420 3.77 -5.99 13.56
N LEU A 421 2.83 -5.46 14.34
CA LEU A 421 2.58 -4.03 14.49
C LEU A 421 2.91 -3.60 15.92
N GLY A 422 4.06 -2.98 16.10
CA GLY A 422 4.47 -2.36 17.34
C GLY A 422 4.27 -0.84 17.29
N GLY A 423 3.81 -0.26 18.39
CA GLY A 423 3.68 1.18 18.51
C GLY A 423 4.03 1.69 19.90
N SER A 424 4.48 2.94 19.92
CA SER A 424 4.78 3.69 21.13
C SER A 424 3.92 4.94 21.21
N GLY A 425 3.63 5.41 22.44
CA GLY A 425 2.81 6.59 22.65
C GLY A 425 1.30 6.34 22.60
N ASP A 426 0.54 7.42 22.79
CA ASP A 426 -0.92 7.36 22.90
C ASP A 426 -1.59 7.52 21.53
N TYR A 427 -1.97 6.42 20.90
CA TYR A 427 -2.69 6.41 19.63
C TYR A 427 -4.13 6.94 19.82
N ASN A 428 -4.58 7.81 18.92
CA ASN A 428 -5.96 8.26 18.82
C ASN A 428 -6.69 7.58 17.65
N PRO A 429 -7.61 6.63 17.90
CA PRO A 429 -8.32 5.91 16.84
C PRO A 429 -9.17 6.79 15.92
N ILE A 430 -9.61 7.97 16.38
CA ILE A 430 -10.40 8.92 15.55
C ILE A 430 -9.58 9.42 14.35
N SER A 431 -8.25 9.39 14.46
CA SER A 431 -7.34 9.87 13.41
C SER A 431 -7.35 9.02 12.14
N LYS A 432 -7.73 7.73 12.24
CA LYS A 432 -7.70 6.75 11.13
C LYS A 432 -6.33 6.59 10.46
N LEU A 433 -5.26 6.86 11.21
CA LEU A 433 -3.91 6.80 10.66
C LEU A 433 -3.34 5.37 10.62
N ILE A 434 -3.86 4.46 11.44
CA ILE A 434 -3.63 3.02 11.30
C ILE A 434 -4.89 2.41 10.69
N ASP A 435 -4.75 1.81 9.52
CA ASP A 435 -5.87 1.21 8.78
C ASP A 435 -5.42 -0.04 8.04
N LEU A 436 -5.86 -1.21 8.51
CA LEU A 436 -5.51 -2.51 7.96
C LEU A 436 -6.69 -3.19 7.25
N HIS A 437 -7.80 -2.48 6.97
CA HIS A 437 -9.02 -3.09 6.43
C HIS A 437 -8.79 -3.85 5.11
N GLY A 438 -7.84 -3.38 4.31
CA GLY A 438 -7.56 -3.91 2.98
C GLY A 438 -6.68 -5.15 2.94
N MET A 439 -6.26 -5.66 4.10
CA MET A 439 -5.38 -6.83 4.14
C MET A 439 -6.13 -8.14 3.97
N LYS A 440 -5.55 -9.03 3.17
CA LYS A 440 -5.92 -10.44 3.05
C LYS A 440 -4.75 -11.26 3.61
N ILE A 441 -4.90 -11.71 4.85
CA ILE A 441 -3.86 -12.38 5.62
C ILE A 441 -4.29 -13.82 5.95
N TYR A 442 -3.50 -14.82 5.55
CA TYR A 442 -3.86 -16.23 5.73
C TYR A 442 -2.66 -17.17 5.60
N ASN A 443 -2.76 -18.38 6.15
CA ASN A 443 -1.72 -19.43 6.09
C ASN A 443 -0.34 -18.99 6.59
N ASN A 444 -0.28 -17.99 7.46
CA ASN A 444 0.97 -17.57 8.09
C ASN A 444 1.22 -18.37 9.37
N SER A 445 2.47 -18.39 9.84
CA SER A 445 2.81 -19.05 11.10
C SER A 445 3.80 -18.25 11.93
N ALA A 446 3.60 -18.25 13.24
CA ALA A 446 4.54 -17.69 14.21
C ALA A 446 4.87 -18.74 15.28
N ASP A 447 6.14 -18.87 15.63
CA ASP A 447 6.59 -19.82 16.66
C ASP A 447 6.00 -19.51 18.06
N LYS A 448 5.55 -18.27 18.30
CA LYS A 448 4.87 -17.85 19.54
C LYS A 448 3.41 -17.49 19.28
N TYR A 449 3.11 -16.19 19.13
CA TYR A 449 1.75 -15.64 19.14
C TYR A 449 1.50 -14.78 17.90
N GLY A 450 0.23 -14.67 17.53
CA GLY A 450 -0.24 -14.00 16.32
C GLY A 450 0.27 -14.74 15.09
N GLN A 451 -0.35 -15.89 14.78
CA GLN A 451 0.04 -16.69 13.59
C GLN A 451 0.03 -15.82 12.33
N SER A 452 -0.96 -14.93 12.23
CA SER A 452 -1.09 -13.95 11.17
C SER A 452 -0.67 -12.55 11.62
N LEU A 453 -1.33 -11.97 12.63
CA LEU A 453 -1.11 -10.61 13.12
C LEU A 453 -0.79 -10.61 14.61
N TYR A 454 0.24 -9.86 15.00
CA TYR A 454 0.51 -9.54 16.40
C TYR A 454 0.60 -8.03 16.63
N VAL A 455 -0.24 -7.48 17.51
CA VAL A 455 -0.34 -6.04 17.78
C VAL A 455 0.13 -5.67 19.18
N ILE A 456 1.06 -4.72 19.28
CA ILE A 456 1.59 -4.16 20.53
C ILE A 456 1.50 -2.64 20.48
N ILE A 457 0.36 -2.09 20.90
CA ILE A 457 0.11 -0.64 20.96
C ILE A 457 -0.60 -0.35 22.29
N PRO A 458 -0.28 0.74 23.03
CA PRO A 458 -0.94 1.04 24.31
C PRO A 458 -2.47 1.08 24.22
N GLN A 459 -3.01 1.76 23.21
CA GLN A 459 -4.45 1.82 22.90
C GLN A 459 -4.89 0.75 21.90
N GLY A 460 -4.26 -0.42 21.92
CA GLY A 460 -4.59 -1.54 21.03
C GLY A 460 -6.05 -1.99 21.17
N ALA A 461 -6.61 -1.94 22.39
CA ALA A 461 -8.01 -2.28 22.63
C ALA A 461 -8.97 -1.26 21.99
N GLU A 462 -8.64 0.03 22.06
CA GLU A 462 -9.42 1.10 21.45
C GLU A 462 -9.31 1.10 19.93
N LEU A 463 -8.12 0.81 19.39
CA LEU A 463 -7.92 0.58 17.94
C LEU A 463 -8.84 -0.55 17.45
N CYS A 464 -8.92 -1.66 18.19
CA CYS A 464 -9.80 -2.77 17.86
C CYS A 464 -11.28 -2.43 17.97
N LYS A 465 -11.69 -1.61 18.96
CA LYS A 465 -13.09 -1.19 19.16
C LYS A 465 -13.56 -0.16 18.14
N TYR A 466 -12.64 0.50 17.45
CA TYR A 466 -12.97 1.57 16.54
C TYR A 466 -13.60 1.05 15.24
N GLY A 467 -14.59 1.78 14.72
CA GLY A 467 -15.39 1.34 13.59
C GLY A 467 -16.47 0.33 14.00
N ILE A 468 -16.87 -0.51 13.04
CA ILE A 468 -17.82 -1.61 13.26
C ILE A 468 -17.05 -2.92 13.33
N LEU A 469 -17.19 -3.67 14.44
CA LEU A 469 -16.69 -5.05 14.59
C LEU A 469 -15.21 -5.23 14.18
N GLY A 470 -14.35 -4.26 14.51
CA GLY A 470 -12.90 -4.34 14.32
C GLY A 470 -12.41 -4.14 12.88
N GLU A 471 -13.21 -3.54 12.00
CA GLU A 471 -12.92 -3.42 10.55
C GLU A 471 -11.53 -2.87 10.21
N TYR A 472 -10.96 -1.98 11.02
CA TYR A 472 -9.63 -1.38 10.80
C TYR A 472 -8.45 -2.30 11.15
N VAL A 473 -8.69 -3.45 11.77
CA VAL A 473 -7.66 -4.41 12.22
C VAL A 473 -7.92 -5.81 11.67
N LYS A 474 -9.17 -6.16 11.38
CA LYS A 474 -9.61 -7.53 11.11
C LYS A 474 -9.19 -8.06 9.73
N GLY A 475 -9.10 -7.20 8.71
CA GLY A 475 -8.86 -7.64 7.33
C GLY A 475 -9.88 -8.69 6.88
N ASN A 476 -9.40 -9.84 6.39
CA ASN A 476 -10.22 -11.00 6.01
C ASN A 476 -10.51 -12.01 7.15
N TYR A 477 -10.17 -11.71 8.41
CA TYR A 477 -10.48 -12.58 9.55
C TYR A 477 -12.00 -12.74 9.73
N SER A 478 -12.44 -13.95 10.04
CA SER A 478 -13.84 -14.27 10.29
C SER A 478 -14.01 -14.66 11.75
N ASP A 479 -14.85 -13.93 12.49
CA ASP A 479 -15.17 -14.28 13.88
C ASP A 479 -15.69 -15.74 13.95
N THR A 480 -16.48 -16.17 12.96
CA THR A 480 -17.07 -17.52 12.92
C THR A 480 -16.06 -18.62 12.58
N TYR A 481 -15.12 -18.38 11.66
CA TYR A 481 -14.33 -19.44 11.03
C TYR A 481 -12.82 -19.39 11.28
N SER A 482 -12.27 -18.23 11.61
CA SER A 482 -10.84 -18.07 11.84
C SER A 482 -10.43 -18.62 13.20
N ASP A 483 -9.15 -18.91 13.38
CA ASP A 483 -8.64 -19.27 14.70
C ASP A 483 -8.28 -18.01 15.48
N GLU A 484 -8.68 -17.92 16.76
CA GLU A 484 -8.40 -16.76 17.61
C GLU A 484 -6.90 -16.51 17.77
N SER A 485 -6.06 -17.53 17.53
CA SER A 485 -4.60 -17.44 17.51
C SER A 485 -4.02 -16.72 16.27
N ASP A 486 -4.82 -16.50 15.22
CA ASP A 486 -4.40 -15.76 14.03
C ASP A 486 -4.13 -14.30 14.37
N LEU A 487 -5.00 -13.65 15.14
CA LEU A 487 -4.90 -12.24 15.50
C LEU A 487 -4.80 -12.09 17.02
N GLU A 488 -3.60 -11.83 17.53
CA GLU A 488 -3.33 -11.68 18.95
C GLU A 488 -2.61 -10.37 19.26
N GLY A 489 -2.56 -9.96 20.52
CA GLY A 489 -1.79 -8.79 20.90
C GLY A 489 -1.82 -8.47 22.38
N ILE A 490 -1.16 -7.36 22.74
CA ILE A 490 -1.14 -6.82 24.09
C ILE A 490 -1.32 -5.30 24.02
N PRO A 491 -2.26 -4.72 24.79
CA PRO A 491 -2.41 -3.27 24.90
C PRO A 491 -1.29 -2.70 25.78
N MET A 492 -0.10 -2.56 25.20
CA MET A 492 1.15 -2.19 25.88
C MET A 492 2.06 -1.39 24.94
N ASN A 493 2.88 -0.50 25.49
CA ASN A 493 3.90 0.21 24.73
C ASN A 493 5.00 -0.75 24.26
N LEU A 494 5.42 -0.65 22.99
CA LEU A 494 6.47 -1.49 22.42
C LEU A 494 7.76 -1.52 23.26
N THR A 495 8.17 -0.39 23.84
CA THR A 495 9.36 -0.31 24.70
C THR A 495 9.22 -1.15 25.98
N THR A 496 8.02 -1.22 26.55
CA THR A 496 7.72 -2.05 27.72
C THR A 496 7.64 -3.52 27.33
N PHE A 497 7.08 -3.84 26.16
CA PHE A 497 7.05 -5.19 25.63
C PHE A 497 8.46 -5.75 25.43
N ASN A 498 9.36 -4.97 24.81
CA ASN A 498 10.74 -5.36 24.54
C ASN A 498 11.57 -5.64 25.81
N THR A 499 11.14 -5.15 26.98
CA THR A 499 11.80 -5.39 28.27
C THR A 499 11.06 -6.40 29.16
N SER A 500 9.91 -6.90 28.70
CA SER A 500 9.08 -7.84 29.45
C SER A 500 9.62 -9.27 29.40
N ASN A 501 9.40 -10.03 30.47
CA ASN A 501 9.75 -11.44 30.51
C ASN A 501 8.64 -12.34 29.94
N GLN A 502 8.97 -13.61 29.72
CA GLN A 502 8.04 -14.60 29.17
C GLN A 502 6.74 -14.73 29.97
N THR A 503 6.81 -14.76 31.31
CA THR A 503 5.62 -14.93 32.16
C THR A 503 4.69 -13.73 32.02
N GLN A 504 5.24 -12.51 32.04
CA GLN A 504 4.45 -11.28 31.88
C GLN A 504 3.73 -11.24 30.53
N ILE A 505 4.40 -11.62 29.45
CA ILE A 505 3.79 -11.68 28.10
C ILE A 505 2.70 -12.73 28.07
N LYS A 506 2.98 -13.97 28.50
CA LYS A 506 2.02 -15.07 28.51
C LYS A 506 0.73 -14.75 29.27
N THR A 507 0.80 -13.97 30.35
CA THR A 507 -0.40 -13.58 31.12
C THR A 507 -1.21 -12.46 30.51
N GLN A 508 -0.65 -11.71 29.55
CA GLN A 508 -1.26 -10.50 28.99
C GLN A 508 -1.69 -10.64 27.53
N VAL A 509 -1.13 -11.59 26.77
CA VAL A 509 -1.57 -11.89 25.40
C VAL A 509 -3.05 -12.25 25.40
N LYS A 510 -3.79 -11.66 24.45
CA LYS A 510 -5.19 -11.98 24.19
C LYS A 510 -5.46 -12.05 22.69
N PRO A 511 -6.43 -12.88 22.27
CA PRO A 511 -7.07 -12.72 20.98
C PRO A 511 -7.62 -11.30 20.84
N LEU A 512 -7.35 -10.66 19.71
CA LEU A 512 -7.83 -9.30 19.46
C LEU A 512 -9.35 -9.25 19.30
N GLU A 513 -9.97 -10.37 18.90
CA GLU A 513 -11.42 -10.52 18.76
C GLU A 513 -12.19 -10.11 20.01
N LEU A 514 -11.65 -10.38 21.20
CA LEU A 514 -12.26 -10.02 22.47
C LEU A 514 -12.51 -8.50 22.62
N TYR A 515 -11.78 -7.67 21.89
CA TYR A 515 -11.93 -6.22 21.99
C TYR A 515 -13.04 -5.67 21.09
N TRP A 516 -13.29 -6.26 19.92
CA TRP A 516 -14.38 -5.83 19.03
C TRP A 516 -15.64 -6.68 19.13
N ARG A 517 -15.61 -7.79 19.88
CA ARG A 517 -16.79 -8.61 20.13
C ARG A 517 -17.82 -7.80 20.93
N VAL A 518 -19.01 -7.62 20.34
CA VAL A 518 -20.13 -6.95 20.98
C VAL A 518 -21.27 -7.94 21.16
N LEU A 519 -21.58 -8.25 22.42
CA LEU A 519 -22.69 -9.13 22.79
C LEU A 519 -24.01 -8.36 22.68
N GLY A 520 -24.95 -8.96 21.94
CA GLY A 520 -26.31 -8.44 21.80
C GLY A 520 -27.10 -8.60 23.09
N ILE A 521 -28.02 -7.69 23.36
CA ILE A 521 -28.96 -7.82 24.48
C ILE A 521 -30.34 -8.02 23.90
N LEU A 522 -30.96 -9.16 24.18
CA LEU A 522 -32.31 -9.47 23.74
C LEU A 522 -33.30 -9.10 24.85
N LYS A 523 -34.26 -8.22 24.54
CA LYS A 523 -35.31 -7.80 25.49
C LYS A 523 -36.60 -8.56 25.29
N SER A 524 -37.04 -8.67 24.03
CA SER A 524 -38.27 -9.38 23.68
C SER A 524 -38.13 -10.01 22.31
N ALA A 525 -38.84 -11.13 22.11
CA ALA A 525 -38.94 -11.79 20.82
C ALA A 525 -40.39 -12.26 20.64
N SER A 526 -40.99 -11.89 19.52
CA SER A 526 -42.34 -12.32 19.16
C SER A 526 -42.42 -12.81 17.72
N VAL A 527 -43.36 -13.71 17.46
CA VAL A 527 -43.69 -14.19 16.13
C VAL A 527 -45.18 -14.05 15.87
N ILE A 528 -45.51 -13.45 14.73
CA ILE A 528 -46.90 -13.35 14.26
C ILE A 528 -47.23 -14.60 13.43
N VAL A 529 -48.24 -15.34 13.86
CA VAL A 529 -48.76 -16.53 13.18
C VAL A 529 -50.17 -16.24 12.68
N ASN A 530 -50.36 -16.22 11.36
CA ASN A 530 -51.67 -16.11 10.74
C ASN A 530 -52.28 -17.52 10.56
N VAL A 531 -53.37 -17.79 11.27
CA VAL A 531 -54.06 -19.09 11.27
C VAL A 531 -55.00 -19.25 10.06
N SER A 532 -55.44 -18.16 9.44
CA SER A 532 -56.24 -18.11 8.21
C SER A 532 -55.43 -18.47 6.96
N ASN A 533 -54.11 -18.25 6.98
CA ASN A 533 -53.19 -18.59 5.89
C ASN A 533 -52.04 -19.49 6.40
N PRO A 534 -52.26 -20.82 6.48
CA PRO A 534 -51.24 -21.73 6.99
C PRO A 534 -49.95 -21.71 6.16
N ASN A 535 -49.96 -21.34 4.87
CA ASN A 535 -48.73 -21.20 4.08
C ASN A 535 -48.08 -19.79 4.19
N GLY A 536 -48.54 -18.96 5.12
CA GLY A 536 -48.06 -17.59 5.33
C GLY A 536 -46.65 -17.53 5.91
N LYS A 537 -45.94 -16.44 5.61
CA LYS A 537 -44.60 -16.20 6.16
C LYS A 537 -44.72 -15.87 7.66
N LEU A 538 -43.96 -16.57 8.50
CA LEU A 538 -43.76 -16.17 9.90
C LEU A 538 -43.02 -14.84 9.91
N MET A 539 -43.55 -13.86 10.63
CA MET A 539 -42.90 -12.57 10.82
C MET A 539 -42.41 -12.47 12.26
N PHE A 540 -41.09 -12.45 12.41
CA PHE A 540 -40.43 -12.30 13.70
C PHE A 540 -40.16 -10.83 13.95
N HIS A 541 -40.47 -10.38 15.17
CA HIS A 541 -40.13 -9.08 15.70
C HIS A 541 -39.28 -9.28 16.95
N ILE A 542 -38.11 -8.68 16.95
CA ILE A 542 -37.16 -8.74 18.05
C ILE A 542 -36.88 -7.33 18.52
N GLU A 543 -36.87 -7.13 19.83
CA GLU A 543 -36.45 -5.89 20.46
C GLU A 543 -35.21 -6.16 21.30
N GLY A 544 -34.22 -5.29 21.19
CA GLY A 544 -32.96 -5.48 21.88
C GLY A 544 -32.04 -4.28 21.75
N GLN A 545 -30.79 -4.48 22.13
CA GLN A 545 -29.72 -3.50 21.98
C GLN A 545 -28.48 -4.17 21.41
N ARG A 546 -27.56 -3.37 20.87
CA ARG A 546 -26.26 -3.81 20.36
C ARG A 546 -26.37 -4.82 19.21
N MET A 547 -27.36 -4.64 18.35
CA MET A 547 -27.59 -5.48 17.18
C MET A 547 -27.01 -4.80 15.93
N PHE A 548 -26.16 -5.51 15.19
CA PHE A 548 -25.51 -4.98 13.99
C PHE A 548 -26.17 -5.47 12.72
N GLN A 549 -26.64 -4.54 11.88
CA GLN A 549 -27.29 -4.88 10.62
C GLN A 549 -26.30 -5.57 9.70
N GLY A 550 -26.73 -6.66 9.06
CA GLY A 550 -25.84 -7.50 8.25
C GLY A 550 -25.10 -8.60 9.03
N TYR A 551 -24.96 -8.45 10.34
CA TYR A 551 -24.22 -9.38 11.21
C TYR A 551 -25.10 -10.11 12.23
N LEU A 552 -26.28 -9.57 12.54
CA LEU A 552 -27.20 -10.17 13.51
C LEU A 552 -27.68 -11.55 13.06
N ASN A 553 -27.50 -12.54 13.94
CA ASN A 553 -28.03 -13.88 13.86
C ASN A 553 -28.98 -14.12 15.03
N VAL A 554 -30.02 -14.92 14.81
CA VAL A 554 -31.03 -15.28 15.80
C VAL A 554 -31.04 -16.80 15.90
N LYS A 555 -30.81 -17.32 17.11
CA LYS A 555 -30.98 -18.74 17.43
C LYS A 555 -32.35 -18.95 18.06
N ILE A 556 -33.13 -19.88 17.51
CA ILE A 556 -34.43 -20.31 18.02
C ILE A 556 -34.37 -21.80 18.28
N PHE A 557 -34.80 -22.22 19.47
CA PHE A 557 -34.76 -23.62 19.90
C PHE A 557 -35.92 -23.95 20.83
N GLU A 558 -36.20 -25.24 20.99
CA GLU A 558 -37.26 -25.72 21.88
C GLU A 558 -36.80 -25.63 23.35
N LEU A 559 -37.51 -24.83 24.16
CA LEU A 559 -37.16 -24.60 25.57
C LEU A 559 -37.70 -25.73 26.46
N ARG A 560 -39.00 -26.02 26.34
CA ARG A 560 -39.68 -27.11 27.07
C ARG A 560 -41.03 -27.45 26.44
N ASN A 561 -41.59 -28.59 26.85
CA ASN A 561 -43.00 -28.90 26.58
C ASN A 561 -43.92 -28.12 27.54
N LYS A 562 -45.07 -27.67 27.03
CA LYS A 562 -46.13 -27.08 27.86
C LYS A 562 -46.76 -28.15 28.74
N THR A 563 -47.12 -27.77 29.96
CA THR A 563 -47.91 -28.61 30.86
C THR A 563 -49.38 -28.67 30.40
N LYS A 564 -50.10 -29.68 30.86
CA LYS A 564 -51.52 -29.85 30.51
C LYS A 564 -52.38 -28.69 31.03
N GLU A 565 -52.03 -28.12 32.18
CA GLU A 565 -52.69 -26.97 32.79
C GLU A 565 -52.48 -25.69 31.98
N GLU A 566 -51.27 -25.44 31.48
CA GLU A 566 -50.97 -24.30 30.58
C GLU A 566 -51.74 -24.40 29.26
N ILE A 567 -51.79 -25.60 28.66
CA ILE A 567 -52.57 -25.85 27.44
C ILE A 567 -54.07 -25.61 27.70
N ASP A 568 -54.60 -26.08 28.83
CA ASP A 568 -56.01 -25.91 29.20
C ASP A 568 -56.34 -24.43 29.55
N GLN A 569 -55.38 -23.67 30.08
CA GLN A 569 -55.51 -22.25 30.41
C GLN A 569 -55.43 -21.36 29.17
N GLU A 570 -54.51 -21.62 28.23
CA GLU A 570 -54.49 -20.94 26.92
C GLU A 570 -55.78 -21.20 26.14
N GLN A 571 -56.33 -22.43 26.18
CA GLN A 571 -57.63 -22.73 25.58
C GLN A 571 -58.80 -21.99 26.26
N LYS A 572 -58.71 -21.68 27.55
CA LYS A 572 -59.69 -20.85 28.29
C LYS A 572 -59.55 -19.37 27.96
N GLU A 573 -58.34 -18.84 27.85
CA GLU A 573 -58.09 -17.43 27.49
C GLU A 573 -58.47 -17.12 26.03
N ILE A 574 -58.25 -18.07 25.11
CA ILE A 574 -58.76 -17.99 23.73
C ILE A 574 -60.30 -17.93 23.73
N LYS A 575 -60.97 -18.69 24.61
CA LYS A 575 -62.44 -18.59 24.80
C LYS A 575 -62.89 -17.30 25.51
N TYR A 576 -62.07 -16.72 26.39
CA TYR A 576 -62.42 -15.52 27.17
C TYR A 576 -62.20 -14.23 26.37
N LYS A 577 -61.15 -14.15 25.53
CA LYS A 577 -60.93 -13.06 24.56
C LYS A 577 -62.06 -12.96 23.53
N HIS A 578 -62.71 -14.08 23.18
CA HIS A 578 -63.90 -14.09 22.33
C HIS A 578 -65.14 -13.42 22.94
N ASN A 579 -65.20 -13.19 24.26
CA ASN A 579 -66.40 -12.67 24.94
C ASN A 579 -66.35 -11.19 25.34
N LYS A 580 -65.22 -10.48 25.18
CA LYS A 580 -65.05 -9.11 25.74
C LYS A 580 -64.99 -7.96 24.71
N ASN A 581 -65.14 -8.24 23.43
CA ASN A 581 -65.17 -7.20 22.40
C ASN A 581 -66.61 -6.84 22.01
N ASN A 582 -67.23 -5.94 22.78
CA ASN A 582 -68.39 -5.16 22.35
C ASN A 582 -68.32 -3.75 22.98
N PHE A 583 -68.10 -2.74 22.14
CA PHE A 583 -68.04 -1.27 22.36
C PHE A 583 -66.76 -0.75 23.07
N ILE A 584 -65.95 0.17 22.52
CA ILE A 584 -66.23 1.49 21.90
C ILE A 584 -65.15 1.85 20.85
N SER A 585 -65.60 2.56 19.80
CA SER A 585 -64.87 3.17 18.67
C SER A 585 -64.11 4.47 18.99
N LEU A 586 -63.01 4.77 18.28
CA LEU A 586 -62.86 5.91 17.32
C LEU A 586 -61.38 6.24 16.99
N LYS A 587 -61.02 6.09 15.69
CA LYS A 587 -60.11 6.91 14.83
C LYS A 587 -58.65 7.13 15.28
N ARG A 588 -57.62 7.12 14.42
CA ARG A 588 -57.49 7.06 12.95
C ARG A 588 -56.00 6.80 12.60
N ASN A 589 -55.79 6.05 11.52
CA ASN A 589 -54.72 6.12 10.49
C ASN A 589 -53.24 6.06 10.89
N SER A 590 -52.53 5.01 10.43
CA SER A 590 -51.52 5.19 9.38
C SER A 590 -51.03 3.87 8.76
N LEU A 591 -50.82 3.93 7.44
CA LEU A 591 -49.84 3.23 6.60
C LEU A 591 -49.87 1.70 6.47
N GLN A 592 -50.11 1.25 5.23
CA GLN A 592 -49.64 -0.04 4.74
C GLN A 592 -48.97 0.11 3.37
N SER A 593 -47.84 -0.58 3.26
CA SER A 593 -46.96 -0.91 2.12
C SER A 593 -47.70 -1.54 0.90
N GLN A 594 -47.15 -1.74 -0.31
CA GLN A 594 -46.04 -2.65 -0.67
C GLN A 594 -45.85 -2.73 -2.23
N ILE A 595 -44.59 -2.62 -2.76
CA ILE A 595 -43.73 -3.55 -3.59
C ILE A 595 -44.35 -4.32 -4.84
N PRO A 596 -43.67 -4.89 -5.92
CA PRO A 596 -42.29 -4.89 -6.59
C PRO A 596 -42.37 -4.76 -8.17
N PRO A 597 -41.48 -5.30 -9.11
CA PRO A 597 -40.12 -5.91 -9.12
C PRO A 597 -39.09 -5.54 -10.26
N LYS A 598 -37.82 -6.01 -10.08
CA LYS A 598 -36.78 -6.57 -11.03
C LYS A 598 -35.96 -5.66 -12.00
N HIS A 599 -34.61 -5.72 -11.92
CA HIS A 599 -33.72 -6.59 -12.74
C HIS A 599 -32.20 -6.49 -12.37
N LYS A 600 -31.46 -7.58 -12.62
CA LYS A 600 -30.05 -7.96 -12.26
C LYS A 600 -28.92 -7.23 -13.01
N ASN A 601 -27.69 -7.23 -12.43
CA ASN A 601 -26.52 -7.90 -13.02
C ASN A 601 -25.30 -8.06 -12.08
N ASN A 602 -24.47 -9.06 -12.41
CA ASN A 602 -23.48 -9.80 -11.63
C ASN A 602 -22.13 -9.10 -11.39
N ASN A 603 -21.44 -9.48 -10.30
CA ASN A 603 -20.05 -9.96 -10.30
C ASN A 603 -19.66 -10.44 -8.89
N HIS A 604 -19.64 -11.76 -8.67
CA HIS A 604 -18.99 -12.38 -7.50
C HIS A 604 -18.06 -13.47 -8.03
N GLN A 605 -16.75 -13.23 -7.90
CA GLN A 605 -15.74 -14.27 -7.99
C GLN A 605 -15.75 -15.02 -6.66
N GLN A 606 -16.08 -16.31 -6.73
CA GLN A 606 -15.98 -17.25 -5.62
C GLN A 606 -14.50 -17.51 -5.33
N ILE A 607 -14.05 -17.13 -4.13
CA ILE A 607 -12.88 -17.72 -3.49
C ILE A 607 -13.39 -18.90 -2.66
N SER A 608 -12.95 -20.10 -3.01
CA SER A 608 -13.26 -21.34 -2.30
C SER A 608 -12.46 -21.40 -0.99
N ILE A 609 -13.13 -21.29 0.15
CA ILE A 609 -12.54 -21.55 1.47
C ILE A 609 -12.68 -23.05 1.76
N TYR A 610 -11.56 -23.75 1.81
CA TYR A 610 -11.50 -25.12 2.32
C TYR A 610 -11.52 -25.09 3.84
N THR A 611 -12.46 -25.85 4.40
CA THR A 611 -12.63 -26.13 5.82
C THR A 611 -11.41 -26.84 6.41
N ASN A 612 -10.65 -26.14 7.26
CA ASN A 612 -9.86 -26.81 8.29
C ASN A 612 -10.78 -27.12 9.48
N HIS A 613 -10.91 -28.41 9.74
CA HIS A 613 -11.79 -29.00 10.73
C HIS A 613 -11.32 -28.61 12.15
N LYS A 614 -11.99 -27.65 12.80
CA LYS A 614 -11.95 -27.56 14.27
C LYS A 614 -12.72 -28.76 14.82
N ILE A 615 -11.97 -29.79 15.23
CA ILE A 615 -12.44 -30.87 16.09
C ILE A 615 -12.65 -30.28 17.48
N GLY A 616 -13.90 -30.31 17.96
CA GLY A 616 -14.21 -30.19 19.38
C GLY A 616 -15.08 -29.00 19.83
N LYS A 617 -16.02 -28.48 19.03
CA LYS A 617 -17.15 -27.73 19.62
C LYS A 617 -18.02 -28.75 20.38
N LYS A 618 -18.16 -28.57 21.70
CA LYS A 618 -19.20 -29.23 22.50
C LYS A 618 -20.55 -28.63 22.12
N THR A 619 -21.08 -28.93 20.94
CA THR A 619 -22.49 -28.66 20.68
C THR A 619 -23.31 -29.69 21.45
N GLN A 620 -23.94 -29.25 22.54
CA GLN A 620 -25.20 -29.87 22.94
C GLN A 620 -26.18 -29.63 21.79
N ASN A 621 -26.24 -30.55 20.83
CA ASN A 621 -27.27 -30.54 19.79
C ASN A 621 -28.62 -30.78 20.48
N GLN A 622 -29.30 -29.71 20.88
CA GLN A 622 -30.72 -29.76 21.22
C GLN A 622 -31.49 -30.07 19.94
N ALA A 623 -32.47 -30.97 20.01
CA ALA A 623 -33.30 -31.30 18.86
C ALA A 623 -34.09 -30.05 18.42
N ASN A 624 -34.07 -29.73 17.12
CA ASN A 624 -34.81 -28.62 16.47
C ASN A 624 -34.30 -27.18 16.75
N GLU A 625 -33.00 -26.97 16.73
CA GLU A 625 -32.38 -25.63 16.69
C GLU A 625 -32.42 -25.03 15.27
N ILE A 626 -32.69 -23.72 15.18
CA ILE A 626 -32.62 -22.92 13.95
C ILE A 626 -31.77 -21.67 14.21
N ILE A 627 -30.80 -21.42 13.34
CA ILE A 627 -30.05 -20.14 13.30
C ILE A 627 -30.39 -19.42 12.01
N TYR A 628 -30.93 -18.20 12.12
CA TYR A 628 -31.25 -17.32 11.01
C TYR A 628 -30.36 -16.07 11.05
N PRO A 629 -29.81 -15.59 9.91
CA PRO A 629 -29.85 -16.20 8.58
C PRO A 629 -29.07 -17.54 8.46
N PRO A 630 -29.50 -18.48 7.60
CA PRO A 630 -28.70 -19.65 7.24
C PRO A 630 -27.39 -19.27 6.53
N GLU A 631 -26.34 -20.10 6.72
CA GLU A 631 -24.98 -19.85 6.17
C GLU A 631 -24.92 -19.92 4.64
N ASP A 632 -25.88 -20.59 4.01
CA ASP A 632 -25.94 -20.76 2.56
C ASP A 632 -26.29 -19.48 1.79
N GLY A 633 -26.55 -18.37 2.50
CA GLY A 633 -26.90 -17.07 1.91
C GLY A 633 -28.27 -17.05 1.23
N SER A 634 -29.11 -18.06 1.48
CA SER A 634 -30.43 -18.19 0.84
C SER A 634 -31.45 -17.14 1.31
N SER A 635 -31.13 -16.36 2.35
CA SER A 635 -32.03 -15.37 2.94
C SER A 635 -31.40 -13.99 3.08
N ALA A 636 -32.23 -12.96 3.08
CA ALA A 636 -31.79 -11.58 3.31
C ALA A 636 -31.35 -11.37 4.79
N PRO A 637 -30.35 -10.49 5.03
CA PRO A 637 -29.97 -10.10 6.39
C PRO A 637 -31.15 -9.50 7.17
N ILE A 638 -31.11 -9.67 8.49
CA ILE A 638 -32.11 -9.11 9.40
C ILE A 638 -32.06 -7.58 9.31
N GLN A 639 -33.21 -6.96 9.08
CA GLN A 639 -33.34 -5.50 9.04
C GLN A 639 -33.48 -4.98 10.47
N ILE A 640 -32.76 -3.90 10.79
CA ILE A 640 -32.68 -3.32 12.13
C ILE A 640 -32.97 -1.83 12.03
N ASP A 641 -33.90 -1.36 12.84
CA ASP A 641 -34.23 0.05 13.00
C ASP A 641 -33.81 0.51 14.41
N GLY A 642 -33.09 1.63 14.48
CA GLY A 642 -32.63 2.23 15.74
C GLY A 642 -31.10 2.31 15.85
N GLU A 643 -30.63 3.10 16.81
CA GLU A 643 -29.20 3.28 17.08
C GLU A 643 -28.65 2.14 17.94
N ILE A 644 -27.39 1.72 17.71
CA ILE A 644 -26.76 0.51 18.30
C ILE A 644 -26.83 0.46 19.84
N TYR A 645 -26.75 1.60 20.52
CA TYR A 645 -26.77 1.69 21.99
C TYR A 645 -28.12 2.11 22.57
N GLN A 646 -29.14 2.24 21.73
CA GLN A 646 -30.52 2.47 22.11
C GLN A 646 -31.33 1.20 21.86
N ASP A 647 -32.62 1.26 22.19
CA ASP A 647 -33.53 0.17 21.85
C ASP A 647 -33.72 0.12 20.33
N GLN A 648 -33.40 -1.06 19.80
CA GLN A 648 -33.45 -1.39 18.38
C GLN A 648 -34.54 -2.42 18.14
N ASN A 649 -35.24 -2.27 17.02
CA ASN A 649 -36.22 -3.22 16.53
C ASN A 649 -35.63 -3.97 15.33
N ALA A 650 -35.68 -5.29 15.36
CA ALA A 650 -35.22 -6.14 14.28
C ALA A 650 -36.36 -7.00 13.74
N THR A 651 -36.49 -7.08 12.41
CA THR A 651 -37.55 -7.88 11.77
C THR A 651 -37.00 -8.79 10.67
N PHE A 652 -37.53 -10.00 10.60
CA PHE A 652 -37.22 -10.96 9.54
C PHE A 652 -38.39 -11.91 9.28
N ARG A 653 -38.35 -12.57 8.13
CA ARG A 653 -39.44 -13.44 7.65
C ARG A 653 -38.92 -14.83 7.34
N MET A 654 -39.63 -15.86 7.81
CA MET A 654 -39.37 -17.26 7.47
C MET A 654 -40.57 -17.85 6.71
N ASN A 655 -40.32 -18.64 5.67
CA ASN A 655 -41.37 -19.19 4.81
C ASN A 655 -41.99 -20.49 5.36
N GLU A 656 -41.34 -21.17 6.29
CA GLU A 656 -41.81 -22.45 6.85
C GLU A 656 -42.22 -22.29 8.30
N TYR A 657 -43.42 -22.75 8.66
CA TYR A 657 -43.98 -22.68 10.01
C TYR A 657 -44.14 -24.07 10.68
N LYS A 658 -43.99 -25.16 9.92
CA LYS A 658 -44.23 -26.54 10.40
C LYS A 658 -43.31 -26.97 11.54
N TRP A 659 -42.16 -26.33 11.67
CA TRP A 659 -41.22 -26.56 12.76
C TRP A 659 -41.69 -25.92 14.09
N LEU A 660 -42.56 -24.90 14.03
CA LEU A 660 -43.04 -24.16 15.20
C LEU A 660 -44.32 -24.79 15.78
N ASN A 661 -44.17 -25.74 16.69
CA ASN A 661 -45.28 -26.39 17.41
C ASN A 661 -45.68 -25.62 18.68
N TYR A 662 -46.07 -24.36 18.53
CA TYR A 662 -46.39 -23.46 19.65
C TYR A 662 -47.57 -23.93 20.53
N LYS A 663 -48.40 -24.87 20.05
CA LYS A 663 -49.52 -25.45 20.81
C LYS A 663 -49.07 -26.43 21.89
N GLN A 664 -47.88 -27.01 21.76
CA GLN A 664 -47.38 -28.04 22.67
C GLN A 664 -46.03 -27.66 23.29
N LYS A 665 -45.31 -26.69 22.72
CA LYS A 665 -43.95 -26.35 23.11
C LYS A 665 -43.77 -24.86 23.32
N GLU A 666 -42.85 -24.51 24.21
CA GLU A 666 -42.29 -23.18 24.36
C GLU A 666 -40.93 -23.13 23.64
N TYR A 667 -40.62 -21.97 23.08
CA TYR A 667 -39.38 -21.73 22.34
C TYR A 667 -38.57 -20.64 23.01
N GLY A 668 -37.25 -20.82 23.03
CA GLY A 668 -36.28 -19.83 23.46
C GLY A 668 -35.66 -19.12 22.26
N VAL A 669 -35.28 -17.86 22.46
CA VAL A 669 -34.60 -17.02 21.48
C VAL A 669 -33.34 -16.43 22.08
N LEU A 670 -32.27 -16.42 21.28
CA LEU A 670 -31.00 -15.76 21.55
C LEU A 670 -30.55 -15.02 20.29
N ILE A 671 -29.65 -14.06 20.45
CA ILE A 671 -29.07 -13.30 19.36
C ILE A 671 -27.54 -13.34 19.39
N SER A 672 -26.90 -13.13 18.25
CA SER A 672 -25.45 -13.10 18.13
C SER A 672 -25.01 -12.22 16.96
N ASN A 673 -23.99 -11.39 17.16
CA ASN A 673 -23.38 -10.61 16.07
C ASN A 673 -22.20 -11.34 15.41
N ASP A 674 -21.66 -12.39 16.04
CA ASP A 674 -20.48 -13.15 15.55
C ASP A 674 -20.82 -14.60 15.17
N ARG A 675 -22.08 -15.02 15.38
CA ARG A 675 -22.61 -16.38 15.20
C ARG A 675 -21.94 -17.44 16.11
N ASN A 676 -21.11 -17.02 17.05
CA ASN A 676 -20.41 -17.89 17.99
C ASN A 676 -21.07 -17.85 19.36
N ILE A 677 -21.13 -16.67 19.97
CA ILE A 677 -21.71 -16.49 21.29
C ILE A 677 -23.13 -15.99 21.12
N PHE A 678 -24.09 -16.79 21.60
CA PHE A 678 -25.50 -16.47 21.55
C PHE A 678 -25.96 -15.98 22.92
N THR A 679 -26.37 -14.72 22.97
CA THR A 679 -26.75 -14.03 24.18
C THR A 679 -28.23 -13.69 24.19
N GLY A 680 -28.79 -13.55 25.38
CA GLY A 680 -30.19 -13.20 25.56
C GLY A 680 -30.41 -12.07 26.55
N ILE A 681 -31.15 -12.34 27.62
CA ILE A 681 -31.47 -11.41 28.71
C ILE A 681 -30.16 -10.85 29.27
N GLU A 682 -30.11 -9.52 29.44
CA GLU A 682 -28.95 -8.78 29.96
C GLU A 682 -27.63 -8.96 29.17
N GLY A 683 -27.67 -9.66 28.03
CA GLY A 683 -26.47 -10.01 27.26
C GLY A 683 -25.68 -11.19 27.83
N ASN A 684 -26.28 -12.00 28.70
CA ASN A 684 -25.66 -13.20 29.24
C ASN A 684 -25.50 -14.27 28.16
N ASP A 685 -24.35 -14.95 28.16
CA ASP A 685 -24.11 -16.12 27.32
C ASP A 685 -24.96 -17.29 27.80
N TYR A 686 -25.73 -17.88 26.88
CA TYR A 686 -26.55 -19.04 27.18
C TYR A 686 -25.74 -20.27 27.57
N GLU A 687 -24.49 -20.40 27.10
CA GLU A 687 -23.62 -21.50 27.52
C GLU A 687 -23.16 -21.36 28.99
N GLU A 688 -23.22 -20.16 29.56
CA GLU A 688 -22.88 -19.88 30.96
C GLU A 688 -24.12 -19.77 31.87
N ASP A 689 -25.27 -19.33 31.33
CA ASP A 689 -26.55 -19.23 32.02
C ASP A 689 -27.71 -19.72 31.14
N GLU A 690 -28.22 -20.91 31.45
CA GLU A 690 -29.37 -21.50 30.74
C GLU A 690 -30.66 -20.67 30.87
N ASN A 691 -30.72 -19.68 31.79
CA ASN A 691 -31.84 -18.76 31.92
C ASN A 691 -31.69 -17.49 31.05
N ALA A 692 -30.59 -17.36 30.30
CA ALA A 692 -30.37 -16.21 29.43
C ALA A 692 -31.38 -16.16 28.27
N ALA A 693 -32.01 -17.27 27.89
CA ALA A 693 -32.92 -17.33 26.76
C ALA A 693 -34.20 -16.50 26.98
N VAL A 694 -34.58 -15.69 25.99
CA VAL A 694 -35.87 -14.98 25.98
C VAL A 694 -36.94 -15.91 25.43
N GLN A 695 -38.05 -16.06 26.14
CA GLN A 695 -39.19 -16.84 25.66
C GLN A 695 -39.81 -16.17 24.42
N LEU A 696 -40.03 -16.95 23.36
CA LEU A 696 -40.69 -16.48 22.14
C LEU A 696 -42.20 -16.31 22.39
N GLU A 697 -42.67 -15.07 22.33
CA GLU A 697 -44.11 -14.76 22.39
C GLU A 697 -44.78 -15.08 21.04
N VAL A 698 -45.90 -15.80 21.07
CA VAL A 698 -46.64 -16.17 19.85
C VAL A 698 -47.92 -15.37 19.75
N ILE A 699 -48.00 -14.49 18.75
CA ILE A 699 -49.14 -13.61 18.52
C ILE A 699 -49.99 -14.20 17.38
N ILE A 700 -51.23 -14.56 17.70
CA ILE A 700 -52.19 -15.14 16.75
C ILE A 700 -53.01 -14.02 16.12
N GLN A 701 -53.01 -13.94 14.79
CA GLN A 701 -53.83 -13.00 14.04
C GLN A 701 -55.04 -13.76 13.45
N ASP A 702 -56.24 -13.48 13.95
CA ASP A 702 -57.52 -13.97 13.43
C ASP A 702 -58.16 -12.88 12.59
N ASP A 703 -58.27 -13.11 11.28
CA ASP A 703 -58.98 -12.19 10.38
C ASP A 703 -60.50 -12.37 10.57
N VAL A 704 -61.11 -11.63 11.51
CA VAL A 704 -62.57 -11.44 11.57
C VAL A 704 -62.91 -9.98 11.36
N GLU A 705 -62.66 -9.49 10.15
CA GLU A 705 -63.47 -8.42 9.53
C GLU A 705 -63.62 -8.75 8.05
N LYS A 706 -64.72 -9.44 7.71
CA LYS A 706 -65.31 -9.36 6.37
C LYS A 706 -66.42 -8.31 6.46
N GLU A 707 -66.19 -7.14 5.90
CA GLU A 707 -67.31 -6.34 5.38
C GLU A 707 -67.40 -6.57 3.87
N ASP A 708 -68.61 -6.95 3.47
CA ASP A 708 -69.04 -7.25 2.13
C ASP A 708 -68.90 -6.03 1.19
N GLU A 709 -68.32 -6.21 0.01
CA GLU A 709 -68.84 -5.56 -1.20
C GLU A 709 -68.81 -6.54 -2.37
N GLN A 710 -70.02 -6.94 -2.78
CA GLN A 710 -70.30 -7.63 -4.04
C GLN A 710 -70.26 -6.63 -5.22
N GLU A 711 -69.60 -7.10 -6.29
CA GLU A 711 -69.93 -6.96 -7.71
C GLU A 711 -70.64 -5.67 -8.22
N LYS A 712 -70.00 -4.99 -9.18
CA LYS A 712 -70.49 -5.06 -10.58
C LYS A 712 -69.52 -4.51 -11.62
N ASP A 713 -69.62 -5.17 -12.76
CA ASP A 713 -68.89 -5.02 -14.01
C ASP A 713 -69.09 -3.71 -14.78
N GLU A 714 -68.14 -3.55 -15.71
CA GLU A 714 -68.21 -2.95 -17.06
C GLU A 714 -67.88 -1.46 -17.31
N GLU A 715 -66.81 -1.32 -18.11
CA GLU A 715 -66.60 -0.43 -19.27
C GLU A 715 -66.75 1.10 -19.15
N GLY A 716 -65.69 1.79 -19.61
CA GLY A 716 -65.85 3.05 -20.34
C GLY A 716 -64.94 4.21 -19.95
N LYS A 717 -63.81 4.33 -20.66
CA LYS A 717 -63.11 5.55 -21.13
C LYS A 717 -63.31 6.88 -20.38
N GLY A 718 -62.16 7.48 -20.00
CA GLY A 718 -61.94 8.92 -20.14
C GLY A 718 -61.15 9.60 -19.01
N PHE A 719 -59.94 10.07 -19.30
CA PHE A 719 -59.17 11.01 -18.47
C PHE A 719 -59.88 12.36 -18.30
N PRO A 720 -59.56 13.12 -17.22
CA PRO A 720 -58.86 14.37 -17.47
C PRO A 720 -57.72 14.70 -16.49
N ILE A 721 -56.83 15.53 -17.01
CA ILE A 721 -55.54 16.00 -16.53
C ILE A 721 -55.70 17.04 -15.40
N GLY A 722 -54.84 16.96 -14.38
CA GLY A 722 -54.69 17.95 -13.30
C GLY A 722 -54.68 17.23 -11.95
N VAL A 723 -53.54 16.75 -11.44
CA VAL A 723 -52.58 17.56 -10.66
C VAL A 723 -51.13 17.14 -10.98
N ILE A 724 -50.74 17.27 -12.25
CA ILE A 724 -49.33 17.35 -12.70
C ILE A 724 -48.70 18.72 -12.33
N VAL A 725 -49.39 19.57 -11.55
CA VAL A 725 -49.01 20.99 -11.33
C VAL A 725 -48.31 21.26 -9.98
N GLY A 726 -48.23 20.30 -9.05
CA GLY A 726 -47.59 20.50 -7.74
C GLY A 726 -46.07 20.27 -7.71
N ILE A 727 -45.57 19.29 -8.47
CA ILE A 727 -44.15 18.85 -8.41
C ILE A 727 -43.31 19.44 -9.56
N ALA A 728 -43.95 19.96 -10.62
CA ALA A 728 -43.28 20.69 -11.70
C ALA A 728 -42.85 22.14 -11.29
N VAL A 729 -43.53 22.77 -10.33
CA VAL A 729 -43.22 24.14 -9.87
C VAL A 729 -42.02 24.16 -8.91
N GLY A 730 -41.79 23.08 -8.15
CA GLY A 730 -40.61 22.95 -7.29
C GLY A 730 -39.31 22.69 -8.06
N ALA A 731 -39.38 21.92 -9.15
CA ALA A 731 -38.22 21.63 -10.00
C ALA A 731 -37.75 22.85 -10.82
N LEU A 732 -38.67 23.72 -11.27
CA LEU A 732 -38.32 24.95 -12.00
C LEU A 732 -37.66 26.02 -11.11
N ALA A 733 -38.01 26.07 -9.81
CA ALA A 733 -37.36 26.98 -8.86
C ALA A 733 -35.90 26.59 -8.59
N ILE A 734 -35.59 25.30 -8.51
CA ILE A 734 -34.21 24.79 -8.30
C ILE A 734 -33.36 25.04 -9.55
N VAL A 735 -33.93 24.87 -10.75
CA VAL A 735 -33.23 25.19 -12.01
C VAL A 735 -32.95 26.69 -12.15
N ALA A 736 -33.88 27.57 -11.74
CA ALA A 736 -33.66 29.01 -11.73
C ALA A 736 -32.53 29.43 -10.76
N VAL A 737 -32.42 28.77 -9.60
CA VAL A 737 -31.32 28.99 -8.64
C VAL A 737 -29.98 28.51 -9.20
N ILE A 738 -29.94 27.36 -9.88
CA ILE A 738 -28.74 26.85 -10.53
C ILE A 738 -28.29 27.78 -11.67
N ILE A 739 -29.21 28.31 -12.47
CA ILE A 739 -28.88 29.27 -13.55
C ILE A 739 -28.36 30.59 -12.98
N ILE A 740 -28.93 31.11 -11.88
CA ILE A 740 -28.44 32.32 -11.21
C ILE A 740 -27.04 32.10 -10.63
N ILE A 741 -26.77 30.95 -10.01
CA ILE A 741 -25.43 30.60 -9.48
C ILE A 741 -24.40 30.50 -10.60
N ILE A 742 -24.75 29.91 -11.75
CA ILE A 742 -23.87 29.83 -12.93
C ILE A 742 -23.60 31.23 -13.50
N ILE A 743 -24.63 32.09 -13.61
CA ILE A 743 -24.45 33.48 -14.09
C ILE A 743 -23.54 34.28 -13.14
N VAL A 744 -23.69 34.11 -11.82
CA VAL A 744 -22.83 34.76 -10.82
C VAL A 744 -21.39 34.22 -10.87
N ALA A 745 -21.19 32.90 -11.02
CA ALA A 745 -19.86 32.31 -11.16
C ALA A 745 -19.14 32.77 -12.44
N VAL A 746 -19.85 32.89 -13.56
CA VAL A 746 -19.31 33.43 -14.83
C VAL A 746 -19.01 34.93 -14.70
N PHE A 747 -19.82 35.70 -13.98
CA PHE A 747 -19.57 37.13 -13.74
C PHE A 747 -18.37 37.37 -12.81
N ILE A 748 -18.17 36.51 -11.81
CA ILE A 748 -16.98 36.54 -10.94
C ILE A 748 -15.73 36.16 -11.74
N SER A 749 -15.79 35.10 -12.55
CA SER A 749 -14.67 34.65 -13.39
C SER A 749 -14.28 35.69 -14.47
N LYS A 750 -15.25 36.42 -15.04
CA LYS A 750 -14.98 37.56 -15.95
C LYS A 750 -14.44 38.81 -15.24
N LYS A 751 -14.80 39.05 -13.98
CA LYS A 751 -14.30 40.20 -13.20
C LYS A 751 -12.86 39.99 -12.70
N THR A 752 -12.45 38.76 -12.36
CA THR A 752 -11.04 38.44 -12.09
C THR A 752 -10.17 38.47 -13.35
N ALA A 753 -10.71 38.09 -14.52
CA ALA A 753 -10.01 38.26 -15.80
C ALA A 753 -9.87 39.75 -16.22
N HIS A 754 -10.88 40.59 -15.94
CA HIS A 754 -10.82 42.03 -16.24
C HIS A 754 -9.91 42.81 -15.26
N ASN A 755 -9.77 42.37 -14.00
CA ASN A 755 -8.79 42.93 -13.05
C ASN A 755 -7.36 42.42 -13.30
N GLY A 756 -7.19 41.25 -13.94
CA GLY A 756 -5.90 40.75 -14.45
C GLY A 756 -5.38 41.50 -15.68
N LEU A 757 -6.23 42.23 -16.41
CA LEU A 757 -5.84 43.07 -17.55
C LEU A 757 -5.74 44.57 -17.22
N ALA A 758 -6.24 45.03 -16.06
CA ALA A 758 -6.15 46.42 -15.61
C ALA A 758 -4.90 46.75 -14.75
N GLN A 759 -4.07 45.76 -14.40
CA GLN A 759 -2.75 45.99 -13.81
C GLN A 759 -1.59 45.97 -14.83
N LEU A 760 -1.90 45.83 -16.13
CA LEU A 760 -0.92 45.92 -17.23
C LEU A 760 -1.00 47.25 -18.02
N GLN A 761 -1.86 48.19 -17.65
CA GLN A 761 -1.84 49.56 -18.16
C GLN A 761 -2.23 50.54 -17.03
N THR A 762 -1.41 51.58 -16.81
CA THR A 762 -1.55 52.71 -15.85
C THR A 762 -1.03 52.51 -14.42
N VAL A 763 0.26 52.81 -14.23
CA VAL A 763 0.87 53.88 -13.40
C VAL A 763 2.33 53.44 -13.15
N THR A 764 3.18 53.66 -14.14
CA THR A 764 4.29 54.68 -14.24
C THR A 764 5.62 54.17 -13.72
#